data_AF-A0A021VSR6-F1
#
_entry.id   AF-A0A021VSR6-F1
#
_cell.length_a   1.000
_cell.length_b   1.000
_cell.length_c   1.000
_cell.angle_alpha   90.00
_cell.angle_beta   90.00
_cell.angle_gamma   90.00
#
_symmetry.space_group_name_H-M   'P 1'
#
loop_
_entity.id
_entity.type
_entity.pdbx_description
1 polymer ?
#
loop_
_entity_poly.entity_id
_entity_poly.type
_entity_poly.pdbx_seq_one_letter_code
_entity_poly.pdbx_strand_id
1 'polypeptide(L)'
;MHHARVPLVRRLVAVLATAAVTLALSVVLPQTAQAEVAPTPPNIIDYNRVATADWPALTRFERQAAEDVLANHSLPASDFDAVRGWARNQVRMQMWANLVVIIKKAPSSRTADEQAVYRWFQGLVQTQNVEAARASVDEFIRYSGLTEQTYTTSEPVNYNDPNTNLATGGYCVYRAPGPYLDDYKGWLDQTCYTASTGFANFAIPMPSYDEFIAYGQYLANREQIDNAAFANTSFEVAASVSVGAGLALAGAAVPIGLALGAGASLGKGATAAATAVFPFAARAGSLALVAVSSVAVVVGTAIVFIVTVVLASIQLDAQIRMGQRLRDNLTTLTNTPPDLRGQLLEDEARAADTSKSEEERRPKYYGGFYTTFLLGTLPEAEDCTSSGPVIGGGIYTVGCVNAPAPPAVTVDDPVFQVTREGQTDSVDRRTIAVVDPYNGGSSLTRLSGNGWFVHTAVGSTEPTQSLVLPHQGWDGTSYFAQRVWDATNGYRFAVTPVGPGAEAADATVTDTLRLVQADGTRVTVRVVPSAVSAIEVTLPDVAVRNQAATFSATATGAGSDGVGFTWWFPRLGTEGFQLDQPAGVPGSYWSLPGGTVTRAFEQAGAVPVFLQVSSPDGTVQITRYEVNVIDGRQPDRIVVDPPDALRVGESVLLDIAADSGAFVQLTAFGEPTCGTSRAFPVPTLEVTALKAGTCTIRAVTGASDPNVLPAELIVTFRIFQGAQSITAPELDTVAVGAQQTVAATASSGLPVAVTVPLASQDVCVASGTTVTATAAGTCSVLLTQAGNTDYLPAPPVLREFTVRSPVTVTAQDETIVYGGTPAFAFDVSDATVEVTGVECGAAAPLTVGTHPITCGGGSVPAGFTLDYVPGTLTVTPAPAVVTVTPPQVQHSDPLPDLDGSWTVDGLLGTDALSGQLAGCTAAGATVVGGQVTSPAGSYDLTGCAGLTNPNYDVSYAGALTVVPEDVTVAYDGERYFSTGTGTSTGVTVGAVVTQEADGSPGDLSRATVDVLLFASGSTTGVPDRAVTGVAVDASGRVSATVAGVAAGTYRVVVRLSTGNAYFTGPEAVDRLVVYRPSTSATVTGSGWARDSGSADGRGQFEVSVRYTKDRVPQGTVTYAWRNPVDGYVYRAQSTSWAGGTFALDGSDAGITVPARLTVTDPATGAVVTALSGTGHRLRMVAVDGGSGGGNDRLAVTVLDPAGAVVHSVAPSPLGGGNLTVRR
;
A
#
# COMPACT_ATOMS: atom_id res chain seq x y z
N MET A 1 15.06 -68.65 49.09
CA MET A 1 16.49 -68.99 49.18
C MET A 1 16.99 -69.19 47.75
N HIS A 2 17.94 -68.43 47.20
CA HIS A 2 18.60 -67.21 47.68
C HIS A 2 18.90 -66.24 46.51
N HIS A 3 18.66 -64.95 46.80
CA HIS A 3 19.33 -63.70 46.37
C HIS A 3 20.04 -63.60 44.99
N ALA A 4 19.71 -62.64 44.11
CA ALA A 4 19.74 -61.15 44.24
C ALA A 4 21.18 -60.60 44.31
N ARG A 5 21.60 -59.55 43.58
CA ARG A 5 20.98 -58.58 42.63
C ARG A 5 22.10 -57.95 41.77
N VAL A 6 21.96 -57.84 40.44
CA VAL A 6 22.81 -57.02 39.53
C VAL A 6 21.95 -56.54 38.33
N PRO A 7 22.18 -55.35 37.72
CA PRO A 7 21.28 -54.74 36.72
C PRO A 7 21.80 -54.80 35.26
N LEU A 8 21.17 -53.99 34.39
CA LEU A 8 21.42 -53.66 32.96
C LEU A 8 20.75 -54.51 31.85
N VAL A 9 19.95 -53.77 31.05
CA VAL A 9 19.88 -53.80 29.56
C VAL A 9 19.15 -54.94 28.84
N ARG A 10 18.40 -54.53 27.80
CA ARG A 10 17.77 -55.25 26.66
C ARG A 10 16.37 -55.86 26.82
N ARG A 11 15.48 -55.28 25.98
CA ARG A 11 14.42 -55.89 25.13
C ARG A 11 13.11 -56.36 25.77
N LEU A 12 12.04 -55.76 25.23
CA LEU A 12 10.65 -56.22 25.06
C LEU A 12 10.15 -57.35 25.96
N VAL A 13 9.19 -56.99 26.82
CA VAL A 13 8.08 -57.90 27.16
C VAL A 13 6.99 -57.72 26.11
N ALA A 14 6.61 -58.81 25.47
CA ALA A 14 5.40 -58.91 24.66
C ALA A 14 4.83 -60.33 24.78
N VAL A 15 3.54 -60.45 24.46
CA VAL A 15 2.80 -61.70 24.16
C VAL A 15 2.55 -62.68 25.33
N LEU A 16 1.28 -62.89 25.69
CA LEU A 16 0.54 -64.12 25.31
C LEU A 16 -0.86 -64.24 25.93
N ALA A 17 -1.88 -64.15 25.07
CA ALA A 17 -3.15 -64.89 25.11
C ALA A 17 -3.89 -64.62 23.78
N THR A 18 -4.38 -65.56 22.97
CA THR A 18 -4.15 -67.02 22.84
C THR A 18 -4.50 -67.39 21.38
N ALA A 19 -3.86 -68.37 20.75
CA ALA A 19 -4.12 -68.74 19.34
C ALA A 19 -4.18 -70.26 19.09
N ALA A 20 -5.16 -70.69 18.28
CA ALA A 20 -5.32 -71.93 17.48
C ALA A 20 -6.80 -71.96 17.01
N VAL A 21 -7.24 -72.44 15.84
CA VAL A 21 -6.72 -73.26 14.71
C VAL A 21 -7.34 -72.66 13.41
N THR A 22 -6.97 -72.87 12.14
CA THR A 22 -6.23 -73.92 11.40
C THR A 22 -5.57 -73.30 10.15
N LEU A 23 -4.81 -74.07 9.34
CA LEU A 23 -4.17 -73.63 8.09
C LEU A 23 -4.25 -74.75 7.02
N ALA A 24 -4.87 -74.51 5.86
CA ALA A 24 -4.76 -75.39 4.66
C ALA A 24 -5.30 -74.76 3.34
N LEU A 25 -4.46 -74.79 2.30
CA LEU A 25 -4.72 -74.80 0.84
C LEU A 25 -5.64 -73.75 0.16
N SER A 26 -4.97 -72.77 -0.46
CA SER A 26 -4.99 -72.45 -1.91
C SER A 26 -6.30 -72.55 -2.73
N VAL A 27 -6.90 -71.39 -3.06
CA VAL A 27 -7.62 -71.14 -4.33
C VAL A 27 -7.22 -69.76 -4.86
N VAL A 28 -6.98 -69.66 -6.17
CA VAL A 28 -6.58 -68.44 -6.90
C VAL A 28 -7.81 -67.66 -7.36
N LEU A 29 -7.81 -66.33 -7.22
CA LEU A 29 -8.39 -65.29 -8.12
C LEU A 29 -8.23 -63.88 -7.47
N PRO A 30 -8.28 -62.77 -8.24
CA PRO A 30 -7.08 -62.03 -8.62
C PRO A 30 -6.75 -60.82 -7.73
N GLN A 31 -5.50 -60.37 -7.80
CA GLN A 31 -5.11 -59.05 -7.30
C GLN A 31 -5.74 -57.95 -8.18
N THR A 32 -6.73 -57.23 -7.66
CA THR A 32 -6.96 -55.84 -8.10
C THR A 32 -5.88 -54.99 -7.47
N ALA A 33 -5.00 -54.41 -8.28
CA ALA A 33 -4.01 -53.45 -7.81
C ALA A 33 -4.75 -52.24 -7.22
N GLN A 34 -4.68 -52.07 -5.90
CA GLN A 34 -4.94 -50.76 -5.30
C GLN A 34 -3.68 -49.93 -5.51
N ALA A 35 -3.80 -48.87 -6.33
CA ALA A 35 -2.76 -47.87 -6.42
C ALA A 35 -2.55 -47.24 -5.04
N GLU A 36 -1.31 -47.26 -4.58
CA GLU A 36 -0.90 -46.60 -3.34
C GLU A 36 -1.04 -45.09 -3.55
N VAL A 37 -1.94 -44.45 -2.81
CA VAL A 37 -2.20 -43.01 -2.96
C VAL A 37 -1.00 -42.25 -2.43
N ALA A 38 -0.27 -41.57 -3.32
CA ALA A 38 0.82 -40.68 -2.95
C ALA A 38 0.28 -39.59 -2.01
N PRO A 39 0.99 -39.26 -0.91
CA PRO A 39 0.52 -38.29 0.06
C PRO A 39 0.62 -36.86 -0.52
N THR A 40 -0.39 -36.03 -0.24
CA THR A 40 -0.46 -34.65 -0.73
C THR A 40 0.66 -33.78 -0.15
N PRO A 41 1.24 -32.85 -0.93
CA PRO A 41 2.27 -31.93 -0.43
C PRO A 41 1.74 -31.06 0.73
N PRO A 42 2.59 -30.69 1.70
CA PRO A 42 2.19 -29.80 2.79
C PRO A 42 1.85 -28.42 2.25
N ASN A 43 1.01 -27.67 2.98
CA ASN A 43 0.67 -26.30 2.60
C ASN A 43 1.91 -25.38 2.61
N ILE A 44 1.84 -24.28 1.87
CA ILE A 44 2.87 -23.23 1.79
C ILE A 44 2.70 -22.23 2.93
N ILE A 45 1.47 -21.93 3.34
CA ILE A 45 1.18 -21.05 4.47
C ILE A 45 1.39 -21.80 5.79
N ASP A 46 2.08 -21.19 6.77
CA ASP A 46 2.18 -21.75 8.13
C ASP A 46 0.88 -21.51 8.91
N TYR A 47 -0.05 -22.46 8.83
CA TYR A 47 -1.35 -22.40 9.51
C TYR A 47 -1.25 -22.35 11.04
N ASN A 48 -0.09 -22.59 11.66
CA ASN A 48 0.10 -22.39 13.10
C ASN A 48 0.09 -20.89 13.48
N ARG A 49 0.39 -20.00 12.53
CA ARG A 49 0.36 -18.54 12.66
C ARG A 49 -0.95 -17.92 12.17
N VAL A 50 -2.00 -18.73 11.96
CA VAL A 50 -3.26 -18.32 11.32
C VAL A 50 -4.45 -18.62 12.21
N ALA A 51 -5.33 -17.63 12.40
CA ALA A 51 -6.61 -17.84 13.05
C ALA A 51 -7.47 -18.87 12.28
N THR A 52 -8.02 -19.85 13.00
CA THR A 52 -8.77 -20.98 12.40
C THR A 52 -9.95 -20.56 11.52
N ALA A 53 -10.52 -19.37 11.74
CA ALA A 53 -11.58 -18.79 10.93
C ALA A 53 -11.14 -18.42 9.49
N ASP A 54 -9.89 -18.03 9.29
CA ASP A 54 -9.37 -17.58 8.00
C ASP A 54 -8.75 -18.73 7.18
N TRP A 55 -8.61 -19.94 7.77
CA TRP A 55 -8.02 -21.12 7.12
C TRP A 55 -8.63 -21.46 5.74
N PRO A 56 -9.96 -21.48 5.54
CA PRO A 56 -10.54 -21.86 4.25
C PRO A 56 -10.24 -20.86 3.12
N ALA A 57 -10.16 -19.57 3.44
CA ALA A 57 -9.83 -18.51 2.49
C ALA A 57 -8.35 -18.61 2.07
N LEU A 58 -7.45 -18.82 3.05
CA LEU A 58 -6.01 -18.98 2.80
C LEU A 58 -5.70 -20.27 2.03
N THR A 59 -6.46 -21.34 2.24
CA THR A 59 -6.36 -22.58 1.44
C THR A 59 -6.77 -22.36 -0.01
N ARG A 60 -7.80 -21.53 -0.26
CA ARG A 60 -8.20 -21.15 -1.62
C ARG A 60 -7.19 -20.20 -2.27
N PHE A 61 -6.63 -19.28 -1.51
CA PHE A 61 -5.58 -18.36 -1.97
C PHE A 61 -4.30 -19.10 -2.42
N GLU A 62 -3.84 -20.08 -1.64
CA GLU A 62 -2.70 -20.92 -2.03
C GLU A 62 -3.01 -21.80 -3.25
N ARG A 63 -4.21 -22.37 -3.32
CA ARG A 63 -4.69 -23.14 -4.48
C ARG A 63 -4.71 -22.29 -5.76
N GLN A 64 -5.29 -21.09 -5.69
CA GLN A 64 -5.38 -20.17 -6.82
C GLN A 64 -3.99 -19.88 -7.38
N ALA A 65 -3.02 -19.55 -6.52
CA ALA A 65 -1.65 -19.30 -6.96
C ALA A 65 -0.97 -20.52 -7.62
N ALA A 66 -1.31 -21.74 -7.22
CA ALA A 66 -0.82 -22.96 -7.89
C ALA A 66 -1.54 -23.22 -9.24
N GLU A 67 -2.84 -22.92 -9.34
CA GLU A 67 -3.61 -22.97 -10.59
C GLU A 67 -3.12 -21.91 -11.60
N ASP A 68 -2.83 -20.70 -11.13
CA ASP A 68 -2.21 -19.60 -11.89
C ASP A 68 -0.82 -20.02 -12.44
N VAL A 69 0.03 -20.66 -11.62
CA VAL A 69 1.35 -21.18 -12.06
C VAL A 69 1.23 -22.28 -13.11
N LEU A 70 0.26 -23.21 -12.96
CA LEU A 70 -0.01 -24.23 -13.99
C LEU A 70 -0.39 -23.57 -15.33
N ALA A 71 -1.29 -22.59 -15.30
CA ALA A 71 -1.74 -21.86 -16.49
C ALA A 71 -0.59 -21.12 -17.17
N ASN A 72 0.18 -20.33 -16.40
CA ASN A 72 1.32 -19.56 -16.89
C ASN A 72 2.36 -20.44 -17.59
N HIS A 73 2.68 -21.62 -17.03
CA HIS A 73 3.67 -22.52 -17.62
C HIS A 73 3.10 -23.54 -18.61
N SER A 74 1.80 -23.47 -18.93
CA SER A 74 1.09 -24.43 -19.81
C SER A 74 1.27 -25.88 -19.36
N LEU A 75 1.16 -26.11 -18.05
CA LEU A 75 1.20 -27.45 -17.45
C LEU A 75 -0.22 -28.05 -17.35
N PRO A 76 -0.36 -29.38 -17.49
CA PRO A 76 -1.65 -30.05 -17.31
C PRO A 76 -2.09 -30.02 -15.83
N ALA A 77 -3.40 -30.04 -15.58
CA ALA A 77 -3.96 -30.04 -14.22
C ALA A 77 -3.53 -31.24 -13.35
N SER A 78 -3.00 -32.32 -13.95
CA SER A 78 -2.37 -33.43 -13.24
C SER A 78 -1.14 -33.03 -12.42
N ASP A 79 -0.48 -31.94 -12.81
CA ASP A 79 0.79 -31.53 -12.22
C ASP A 79 0.59 -30.59 -11.00
N PHE A 80 -0.64 -30.37 -10.55
CA PHE A 80 -0.97 -29.47 -9.44
C PHE A 80 -0.20 -29.77 -8.14
N ASP A 81 -0.18 -31.04 -7.71
CA ASP A 81 0.58 -31.44 -6.51
C ASP A 81 2.10 -31.39 -6.75
N ALA A 82 2.55 -31.59 -8.00
CA ALA A 82 3.96 -31.40 -8.36
C ALA A 82 4.36 -29.92 -8.30
N VAL A 83 3.48 -28.99 -8.68
CA VAL A 83 3.68 -27.54 -8.54
C VAL A 83 3.70 -27.12 -7.07
N ARG A 84 2.77 -27.60 -6.23
CA ARG A 84 2.76 -27.32 -4.79
C ARG A 84 3.89 -28.00 -3.99
N GLY A 85 4.57 -28.99 -4.58
CA GLY A 85 5.75 -29.65 -4.01
C GLY A 85 7.08 -29.06 -4.50
N TRP A 86 7.32 -29.10 -5.81
CA TRP A 86 8.61 -28.82 -6.45
C TRP A 86 8.73 -27.41 -7.05
N ALA A 87 7.61 -26.71 -7.28
CA ALA A 87 7.60 -25.32 -7.76
C ALA A 87 7.09 -24.33 -6.68
N ARG A 88 7.36 -24.63 -5.40
CA ARG A 88 6.86 -23.85 -4.25
C ARG A 88 7.28 -22.38 -4.28
N ASN A 89 8.47 -22.06 -4.78
CA ASN A 89 8.95 -20.69 -4.86
C ASN A 89 8.24 -19.88 -5.96
N GLN A 90 7.83 -20.52 -7.05
CA GLN A 90 6.97 -19.93 -8.07
C GLN A 90 5.54 -19.71 -7.53
N VAL A 91 5.00 -20.66 -6.75
CA VAL A 91 3.69 -20.48 -6.08
C VAL A 91 3.75 -19.37 -5.02
N ARG A 92 4.83 -19.30 -4.21
CA ARG A 92 5.07 -18.17 -3.27
C ARG A 92 5.14 -16.83 -3.99
N MET A 93 5.80 -16.75 -5.14
CA MET A 93 5.85 -15.53 -5.97
C MET A 93 4.46 -15.12 -6.47
N GLN A 94 3.68 -16.07 -6.99
CA GLN A 94 2.32 -15.80 -7.45
C GLN A 94 1.38 -15.42 -6.30
N MET A 95 1.52 -16.04 -5.13
CA MET A 95 0.86 -15.62 -3.89
C MET A 95 1.24 -14.18 -3.51
N TRP A 96 2.52 -13.80 -3.57
CA TRP A 96 2.95 -12.42 -3.30
C TRP A 96 2.31 -11.42 -4.28
N ALA A 97 2.29 -11.72 -5.58
CA ALA A 97 1.63 -10.89 -6.59
C ALA A 97 0.12 -10.73 -6.29
N ASN A 98 -0.57 -11.84 -6.00
CA ASN A 98 -2.00 -11.84 -5.66
C ASN A 98 -2.27 -11.07 -4.35
N LEU A 99 -1.38 -11.16 -3.35
CA LEU A 99 -1.46 -10.39 -2.09
C LEU A 99 -1.31 -8.88 -2.31
N VAL A 100 -0.34 -8.45 -3.13
CA VAL A 100 -0.14 -7.03 -3.46
C VAL A 100 -1.38 -6.43 -4.11
N VAL A 101 -2.03 -7.17 -5.02
CA VAL A 101 -3.32 -6.76 -5.62
C VAL A 101 -4.41 -6.63 -4.56
N ILE A 102 -4.52 -7.59 -3.62
CA ILE A 102 -5.49 -7.55 -2.52
C ILE A 102 -5.27 -6.34 -1.59
N ILE A 103 -4.02 -6.01 -1.27
CA ILE A 103 -3.68 -4.82 -0.46
C ILE A 103 -4.10 -3.54 -1.19
N LYS A 104 -3.80 -3.43 -2.50
CA LYS A 104 -4.16 -2.27 -3.35
C LYS A 104 -5.65 -2.14 -3.67
N LYS A 105 -6.47 -3.18 -3.49
CA LYS A 105 -7.95 -3.09 -3.60
C LYS A 105 -8.53 -2.19 -2.49
N ALA A 106 -9.65 -1.53 -2.78
CA ALA A 106 -10.37 -0.74 -1.78
C ALA A 106 -11.05 -1.70 -0.79
N PRO A 107 -11.26 -1.33 0.49
CA PRO A 107 -11.94 -2.20 1.45
C PRO A 107 -13.34 -2.65 0.99
N SER A 108 -14.05 -1.79 0.27
CA SER A 108 -15.37 -2.08 -0.34
C SER A 108 -15.32 -2.98 -1.58
N SER A 109 -14.16 -3.15 -2.22
CA SER A 109 -13.98 -3.92 -3.45
C SER A 109 -13.28 -5.27 -3.23
N ARG A 110 -13.07 -5.69 -1.97
CA ARG A 110 -12.49 -6.99 -1.62
C ARG A 110 -13.60 -8.01 -1.39
N THR A 111 -13.42 -9.22 -1.92
CA THR A 111 -14.28 -10.35 -1.56
C THR A 111 -14.06 -10.76 -0.10
N ALA A 112 -14.95 -11.60 0.45
CA ALA A 112 -14.80 -12.13 1.81
C ALA A 112 -13.46 -12.86 2.03
N ASP A 113 -12.97 -13.58 1.01
CA ASP A 113 -11.70 -14.30 1.04
C ASP A 113 -10.51 -13.34 0.93
N GLU A 114 -10.57 -12.36 0.04
CA GLU A 114 -9.54 -11.32 -0.06
C GLU A 114 -9.43 -10.50 1.23
N GLN A 115 -10.56 -10.23 1.90
CA GLN A 115 -10.59 -9.55 3.19
C GLN A 115 -10.09 -10.45 4.34
N ALA A 116 -10.09 -11.77 4.19
CA ALA A 116 -9.44 -12.70 5.12
C ALA A 116 -7.92 -12.76 4.90
N VAL A 117 -7.47 -12.86 3.63
CA VAL A 117 -6.06 -12.79 3.25
C VAL A 117 -5.42 -11.47 3.69
N TYR A 118 -6.12 -10.34 3.49
CA TYR A 118 -5.68 -9.02 3.96
C TYR A 118 -5.52 -8.99 5.50
N ARG A 119 -6.51 -9.50 6.26
CA ARG A 119 -6.46 -9.53 7.73
C ARG A 119 -5.34 -10.43 8.28
N TRP A 120 -5.13 -11.60 7.66
CA TRP A 120 -4.01 -12.49 7.99
C TRP A 120 -2.67 -11.76 7.85
N PHE A 121 -2.43 -11.15 6.70
CA PHE A 121 -1.16 -10.47 6.43
C PHE A 121 -0.99 -9.20 7.28
N GLN A 122 -2.06 -8.44 7.52
CA GLN A 122 -2.07 -7.31 8.46
C GLN A 122 -1.69 -7.74 9.88
N GLY A 123 -2.14 -8.91 10.34
CA GLY A 123 -1.76 -9.49 11.63
C GLY A 123 -0.28 -9.89 11.70
N LEU A 124 0.29 -10.43 10.61
CA LEU A 124 1.73 -10.74 10.55
C LEU A 124 2.59 -9.45 10.62
N VAL A 125 2.24 -8.42 9.84
CA VAL A 125 2.96 -7.14 9.86
C VAL A 125 2.84 -6.45 11.22
N GLN A 126 1.65 -6.51 11.85
CA GLN A 126 1.47 -5.96 13.20
C GLN A 126 2.35 -6.69 14.23
N THR A 127 2.41 -8.02 14.17
CA THR A 127 3.25 -8.85 15.07
C THR A 127 4.73 -8.45 14.94
N GLN A 128 5.26 -8.39 13.72
CA GLN A 128 6.67 -8.03 13.47
C GLN A 128 6.99 -6.58 13.91
N ASN A 129 6.05 -5.64 13.71
CA ASN A 129 6.21 -4.26 14.17
C ASN A 129 6.24 -4.16 15.71
N VAL A 130 5.42 -4.95 16.41
CA VAL A 130 5.42 -5.03 17.89
C VAL A 130 6.70 -5.66 18.42
N GLU A 131 7.23 -6.69 17.76
CA GLU A 131 8.52 -7.31 18.11
C GLU A 131 9.69 -6.32 17.93
N ALA A 132 9.74 -5.60 16.80
CA ALA A 132 10.75 -4.56 16.56
C ALA A 132 10.69 -3.40 17.57
N ALA A 133 9.47 -2.94 17.90
CA ALA A 133 9.28 -1.90 18.90
C ALA A 133 9.65 -2.36 20.33
N ARG A 134 9.37 -3.63 20.67
CA ARG A 134 9.80 -4.24 21.94
C ARG A 134 11.33 -4.33 22.00
N ALA A 135 11.98 -4.81 20.94
CA ALA A 135 13.44 -4.89 20.88
C ALA A 135 14.11 -3.50 20.96
N SER A 136 13.47 -2.45 20.43
CA SER A 136 13.92 -1.05 20.58
C SER A 136 13.88 -0.59 22.05
N VAL A 137 12.83 -0.98 22.79
CA VAL A 137 12.68 -0.69 24.22
C VAL A 137 13.71 -1.48 25.04
N ASP A 138 13.88 -2.77 24.77
CA ASP A 138 14.85 -3.64 25.43
C ASP A 138 16.29 -3.11 25.27
N GLU A 139 16.65 -2.65 24.07
CA GLU A 139 17.98 -2.08 23.81
C GLU A 139 18.17 -0.71 24.48
N PHE A 140 17.15 0.16 24.48
CA PHE A 140 17.19 1.42 25.23
C PHE A 140 17.40 1.16 26.74
N ILE A 141 16.76 0.14 27.30
CA ILE A 141 16.89 -0.26 28.71
C ILE A 141 18.32 -0.75 29.01
N ARG A 142 18.89 -1.59 28.13
CA ARG A 142 20.30 -2.03 28.22
C ARG A 142 21.29 -0.86 28.14
N TYR A 143 21.13 0.02 27.16
CA TYR A 143 21.98 1.19 26.95
C TYR A 143 21.94 2.16 28.15
N SER A 144 20.74 2.44 28.66
CA SER A 144 20.54 3.42 29.74
C SER A 144 20.84 2.88 31.14
N GLY A 145 21.02 1.56 31.29
CA GLY A 145 21.15 0.90 32.59
C GLY A 145 19.87 0.98 33.45
N LEU A 146 18.74 1.28 32.81
CA LEU A 146 17.44 1.37 33.46
C LEU A 146 16.80 -0.02 33.61
N THR A 147 15.61 -0.02 34.20
CA THR A 147 14.94 -1.18 34.77
C THR A 147 13.45 -1.01 34.48
N GLU A 148 12.70 -2.10 34.26
CA GLU A 148 11.32 -2.04 33.75
C GLU A 148 10.31 -2.54 34.80
N GLN A 149 10.40 -3.80 35.21
CA GLN A 149 10.58 -4.10 36.64
C GLN A 149 12.06 -4.16 37.09
N THR A 150 13.07 -4.54 36.28
CA THR A 150 13.12 -5.24 34.96
C THR A 150 12.65 -6.69 35.03
N TYR A 151 11.97 -7.14 33.97
CA TYR A 151 11.91 -8.53 33.57
C TYR A 151 13.13 -8.93 32.73
N THR A 152 13.49 -10.22 32.65
CA THR A 152 14.10 -10.97 33.78
C THR A 152 15.26 -11.79 33.20
N THR A 153 16.32 -11.97 34.00
CA THR A 153 17.41 -12.95 33.80
C THR A 153 18.22 -12.90 32.49
N SER A 154 19.19 -11.99 32.43
CA SER A 154 20.60 -12.35 32.18
C SER A 154 21.53 -11.25 32.70
N GLU A 155 22.77 -11.61 33.06
CA GLU A 155 23.78 -10.67 33.56
C GLU A 155 24.16 -9.63 32.48
N PRO A 156 24.61 -8.41 32.86
CA PRO A 156 25.08 -7.42 31.90
C PRO A 156 26.26 -7.96 31.09
N VAL A 157 26.04 -8.22 29.80
CA VAL A 157 27.08 -8.73 28.90
C VAL A 157 28.04 -7.58 28.55
N ASN A 158 29.31 -7.76 28.90
CA ASN A 158 30.38 -6.88 28.45
C ASN A 158 30.50 -6.98 26.92
N TYR A 159 30.21 -5.88 26.21
CA TYR A 159 30.09 -5.89 24.75
C TYR A 159 31.41 -6.16 23.99
N ASN A 160 32.56 -6.25 24.69
CA ASN A 160 33.89 -6.32 24.09
C ASN A 160 34.85 -7.39 24.68
N ASP A 161 34.44 -8.31 25.55
CA ASP A 161 35.33 -9.38 26.05
C ASP A 161 34.65 -10.76 26.14
N PRO A 162 35.16 -11.80 25.45
CA PRO A 162 34.67 -13.18 25.60
C PRO A 162 35.04 -13.85 26.94
N ASN A 163 35.80 -13.21 27.84
CA ASN A 163 36.21 -13.77 29.14
C ASN A 163 35.40 -13.21 30.32
N THR A 164 34.74 -14.11 31.06
CA THR A 164 33.64 -13.80 32.00
C THR A 164 34.06 -13.47 33.45
N ASN A 165 35.21 -12.83 33.71
CA ASN A 165 35.81 -12.81 35.06
C ASN A 165 36.34 -11.46 35.59
N LEU A 166 35.63 -10.33 35.38
CA LEU A 166 35.97 -9.05 36.06
C LEU A 166 34.74 -8.32 36.63
N ALA A 167 34.75 -8.11 37.95
CA ALA A 167 33.63 -7.58 38.74
C ALA A 167 33.70 -6.04 38.98
N THR A 168 34.05 -5.27 37.95
CA THR A 168 34.13 -3.79 38.02
C THR A 168 33.47 -3.15 36.82
N GLY A 169 32.18 -2.81 36.96
CA GLY A 169 31.37 -2.24 35.89
C GLY A 169 31.71 -0.79 35.54
N GLY A 170 31.54 -0.45 34.27
CA GLY A 170 31.56 0.89 33.69
C GLY A 170 30.76 0.87 32.38
N TYR A 171 30.20 2.01 31.97
CA TYR A 171 29.30 2.09 30.81
C TYR A 171 30.03 1.67 29.52
N CYS A 172 29.48 0.70 28.79
CA CYS A 172 29.94 0.31 27.45
C CYS A 172 29.07 0.98 26.39
N VAL A 173 29.65 1.19 25.20
CA VAL A 173 29.11 2.12 24.20
C VAL A 173 28.13 1.41 23.25
N TYR A 174 27.07 2.10 22.81
CA TYR A 174 26.04 1.66 21.84
C TYR A 174 26.60 1.31 20.44
N ARG A 175 27.06 0.09 20.16
CA ARG A 175 27.65 -0.21 18.83
C ARG A 175 26.56 -0.52 17.83
N ALA A 176 26.44 0.33 16.81
CA ALA A 176 25.56 0.07 15.67
C ALA A 176 25.76 -1.36 15.11
N PRO A 177 24.68 -2.03 14.67
CA PRO A 177 24.79 -3.40 14.19
C PRO A 177 25.50 -3.46 12.84
N GLY A 178 26.08 -4.62 12.54
CA GLY A 178 26.91 -4.87 11.35
C GLY A 178 26.42 -4.33 9.99
N PRO A 179 25.10 -4.22 9.72
CA PRO A 179 24.60 -3.64 8.47
C PRO A 179 24.65 -2.11 8.37
N TYR A 180 24.72 -1.39 9.50
CA TYR A 180 24.53 0.08 9.56
C TYR A 180 25.79 0.87 9.96
N LEU A 181 26.94 0.20 10.07
CA LEU A 181 28.16 0.77 10.66
C LEU A 181 28.63 2.08 9.99
N ASP A 182 28.33 2.27 8.70
CA ASP A 182 28.75 3.43 7.91
C ASP A 182 27.80 4.65 8.04
N ASP A 183 26.54 4.42 8.40
CA ASP A 183 25.54 5.47 8.68
C ASP A 183 25.84 6.15 10.04
N TYR A 184 26.37 5.38 10.99
CA TYR A 184 26.59 5.81 12.38
C TYR A 184 28.02 6.31 12.65
N LYS A 185 28.37 7.43 12.03
CA LYS A 185 29.74 8.00 12.03
C LYS A 185 30.27 8.50 13.40
N GLY A 186 29.42 8.62 14.41
CA GLY A 186 29.81 9.05 15.77
C GLY A 186 30.68 8.05 16.55
N TRP A 187 30.97 6.88 15.97
CA TRP A 187 31.61 5.76 16.68
C TRP A 187 33.14 5.72 16.71
N LEU A 188 33.80 6.55 15.92
CA LEU A 188 35.25 6.45 15.69
C LEU A 188 36.12 7.11 16.77
N ASP A 189 35.53 7.69 17.82
CA ASP A 189 36.22 8.52 18.81
C ASP A 189 35.94 8.07 20.26
N GLN A 190 36.26 6.80 20.57
CA GLN A 190 35.93 6.18 21.86
C GLN A 190 37.08 6.16 22.87
N THR A 191 36.84 6.81 24.00
CA THR A 191 37.54 6.52 25.26
C THR A 191 36.55 5.93 26.26
N CYS A 192 36.75 4.66 26.64
CA CYS A 192 35.94 4.01 27.66
C CYS A 192 36.28 4.59 29.04
N TYR A 193 35.28 5.12 29.75
CA TYR A 193 35.47 5.67 31.09
C TYR A 193 35.12 4.66 32.17
N THR A 194 36.05 4.44 33.10
CA THR A 194 35.77 3.67 34.32
C THR A 194 34.78 4.43 35.21
N ALA A 195 33.93 3.69 35.93
CA ALA A 195 32.89 4.29 36.78
C ALA A 195 33.52 5.13 37.91
N SER A 196 33.55 6.45 37.74
CA SER A 196 33.87 7.38 38.81
C SER A 196 32.59 7.82 39.52
N THR A 197 32.66 7.96 40.84
CA THR A 197 31.51 8.28 41.72
C THR A 197 31.11 9.76 41.69
N GLY A 198 31.28 10.44 40.56
CA GLY A 198 30.98 11.85 40.37
C GLY A 198 30.20 12.12 39.07
N PHE A 199 28.93 12.51 39.22
CA PHE A 199 27.99 12.83 38.13
C PHE A 199 28.37 14.05 37.25
N ALA A 200 29.56 14.62 37.41
CA ALA A 200 29.85 16.01 37.02
C ALA A 200 30.61 16.21 35.68
N ASN A 201 31.03 15.15 34.97
CA ASN A 201 31.96 15.27 33.82
C ASN A 201 31.69 14.34 32.61
N PHE A 202 30.50 13.72 32.48
CA PHE A 202 30.22 12.80 31.36
C PHE A 202 29.12 13.30 30.42
N ALA A 203 29.53 13.77 29.24
CA ALA A 203 28.65 13.83 28.07
C ALA A 203 28.67 12.46 27.38
N ILE A 204 27.77 11.56 27.79
CA ILE A 204 27.58 10.27 27.09
C ILE A 204 26.91 10.57 25.74
N PRO A 205 27.44 10.09 24.59
CA PRO A 205 26.76 10.21 23.30
C PRO A 205 25.40 9.51 23.37
N MET A 206 24.32 10.26 23.18
CA MET A 206 22.96 9.72 23.21
C MET A 206 22.51 9.35 21.80
N PRO A 207 22.17 8.08 21.53
CA PRO A 207 21.60 7.69 20.26
C PRO A 207 20.24 8.36 20.02
N SER A 208 19.95 8.67 18.77
CA SER A 208 18.69 9.26 18.34
C SER A 208 17.53 8.25 18.43
N TYR A 209 16.29 8.75 18.44
CA TYR A 209 15.08 7.92 18.44
C TYR A 209 15.08 6.93 17.27
N ASP A 210 15.42 7.41 16.08
CA ASP A 210 15.41 6.60 14.85
C ASP A 210 16.52 5.54 14.86
N GLU A 211 17.61 5.77 15.60
CA GLU A 211 18.70 4.80 15.77
C GLU A 211 18.25 3.62 16.65
N PHE A 212 17.52 3.88 17.73
CA PHE A 212 16.91 2.82 18.54
C PHE A 212 15.84 2.04 17.77
N ILE A 213 15.06 2.70 16.89
CA ILE A 213 14.10 2.02 16.02
C ILE A 213 14.81 1.11 15.00
N ALA A 214 15.85 1.60 14.32
CA ALA A 214 16.65 0.80 13.40
C ALA A 214 17.32 -0.40 14.11
N TYR A 215 17.79 -0.21 15.34
CA TYR A 215 18.38 -1.28 16.15
C TYR A 215 17.35 -2.34 16.55
N GLY A 216 16.14 -1.93 16.97
CA GLY A 216 15.06 -2.87 17.29
C GLY A 216 14.54 -3.64 16.07
N GLN A 217 14.45 -2.97 14.92
CA GLN A 217 14.16 -3.62 13.63
C GLN A 217 15.24 -4.64 13.26
N TYR A 218 16.52 -4.30 13.45
CA TYR A 218 17.62 -5.25 13.27
C TYR A 218 17.49 -6.45 14.21
N LEU A 219 17.26 -6.24 15.51
CA LEU A 219 17.15 -7.33 16.49
C LEU A 219 15.98 -8.27 16.20
N ALA A 220 14.79 -7.74 15.86
CA ALA A 220 13.61 -8.54 15.51
C ALA A 220 13.81 -9.36 14.22
N ASN A 221 14.62 -8.84 13.28
CA ASN A 221 14.92 -9.52 12.02
C ASN A 221 16.23 -10.34 12.06
N ARG A 222 17.02 -10.28 13.13
CA ARG A 222 18.38 -10.85 13.19
C ARG A 222 18.39 -12.35 12.95
N GLU A 223 17.53 -13.10 13.64
CA GLU A 223 17.40 -14.56 13.47
C GLU A 223 16.90 -14.96 12.06
N GLN A 224 16.37 -14.01 11.29
CA GLN A 224 15.87 -14.20 9.92
C GLN A 224 16.97 -13.88 8.89
N ILE A 225 17.75 -12.82 9.13
CA ILE A 225 18.92 -12.43 8.32
C ILE A 225 20.03 -13.50 8.42
N ASP A 226 20.21 -14.08 9.60
CA ASP A 226 21.19 -15.17 9.84
C ASP A 226 20.66 -16.56 9.39
N ASN A 227 19.42 -16.66 8.89
CA ASN A 227 18.81 -17.91 8.44
C ASN A 227 19.09 -18.18 6.95
N ALA A 228 19.96 -19.16 6.68
CA ALA A 228 20.33 -19.57 5.32
C ALA A 228 19.13 -20.01 4.45
N ALA A 229 18.10 -20.64 5.03
CA ALA A 229 16.91 -21.04 4.27
C ALA A 229 16.05 -19.83 3.88
N PHE A 230 15.90 -18.85 4.78
CA PHE A 230 15.25 -17.57 4.47
C PHE A 230 16.02 -16.82 3.37
N ALA A 231 17.36 -16.73 3.48
CA ALA A 231 18.21 -16.10 2.48
C ALA A 231 18.06 -16.76 1.10
N ASN A 232 18.17 -18.09 1.01
CA ASN A 232 18.01 -18.84 -0.24
C ASN A 232 16.59 -18.67 -0.84
N THR A 233 15.55 -18.85 -0.03
CA THR A 233 14.14 -18.67 -0.46
C THR A 233 13.91 -17.25 -0.98
N SER A 234 14.42 -16.24 -0.26
CA SER A 234 14.22 -14.83 -0.62
C SER A 234 14.82 -14.49 -1.99
N PHE A 235 15.98 -15.09 -2.30
CA PHE A 235 16.69 -14.94 -3.56
C PHE A 235 15.99 -15.70 -4.71
N GLU A 236 15.58 -16.95 -4.49
CA GLU A 236 14.85 -17.74 -5.49
C GLU A 236 13.49 -17.12 -5.86
N VAL A 237 12.73 -16.64 -4.86
CA VAL A 237 11.46 -15.97 -5.10
C VAL A 237 11.71 -14.64 -5.83
N ALA A 238 12.71 -13.83 -5.44
CA ALA A 238 13.06 -12.59 -6.14
C ALA A 238 13.49 -12.84 -7.60
N ALA A 239 14.25 -13.90 -7.86
CA ALA A 239 14.65 -14.30 -9.21
C ALA A 239 13.49 -14.81 -10.08
N SER A 240 12.35 -15.18 -9.48
CA SER A 240 11.14 -15.59 -10.22
C SER A 240 10.18 -14.43 -10.55
N VAL A 241 10.31 -13.28 -9.87
CA VAL A 241 9.50 -12.06 -10.10
C VAL A 241 9.72 -11.49 -11.52
N SER A 242 10.90 -11.71 -12.11
CA SER A 242 11.25 -11.20 -13.44
C SER A 242 10.42 -11.78 -14.59
N VAL A 243 9.89 -13.00 -14.43
CA VAL A 243 9.17 -13.71 -15.51
C VAL A 243 7.65 -13.67 -15.32
N GLY A 244 7.16 -13.46 -14.09
CA GLY A 244 5.72 -13.36 -13.78
C GLY A 244 4.98 -12.22 -14.51
N ALA A 245 5.69 -11.15 -14.89
CA ALA A 245 5.12 -10.06 -15.68
C ALA A 245 4.89 -10.41 -17.17
N GLY A 246 5.47 -11.50 -17.68
CA GLY A 246 5.47 -11.85 -19.10
C GLY A 246 4.26 -12.62 -19.62
N LEU A 247 3.40 -13.15 -18.73
CA LEU A 247 2.33 -14.09 -19.10
C LEU A 247 0.90 -13.69 -18.67
N ALA A 248 0.75 -12.62 -17.87
CA ALA A 248 -0.55 -12.09 -17.47
C ALA A 248 -1.14 -11.08 -18.50
N LEU A 249 -1.41 -11.54 -19.73
CA LEU A 249 -2.12 -10.77 -20.77
C LEU A 249 -3.33 -11.53 -21.34
N ALA A 250 -4.27 -11.90 -20.47
CA ALA A 250 -5.64 -12.27 -20.85
C ALA A 250 -6.66 -12.10 -19.71
N GLY A 251 -7.10 -10.85 -19.45
CA GLY A 251 -8.30 -10.56 -18.64
C GLY A 251 -8.05 -9.91 -17.27
N ALA A 252 -8.87 -8.89 -16.96
CA ALA A 252 -8.93 -8.10 -15.71
C ALA A 252 -7.70 -7.20 -15.40
N ALA A 253 -7.90 -5.90 -15.57
CA ALA A 253 -6.86 -4.87 -15.48
C ALA A 253 -6.33 -4.58 -14.06
N VAL A 254 -5.01 -4.75 -13.86
CA VAL A 254 -4.11 -3.74 -13.23
C VAL A 254 -2.74 -3.86 -13.93
N PRO A 255 -2.11 -2.77 -14.42
CA PRO A 255 -0.76 -2.86 -14.99
C PRO A 255 0.31 -3.03 -13.90
N ILE A 256 0.75 -4.27 -13.67
CA ILE A 256 1.95 -4.56 -12.85
C ILE A 256 3.25 -4.11 -13.57
N GLY A 257 3.16 -3.63 -14.81
CA GLY A 257 4.26 -3.04 -15.58
C GLY A 257 4.61 -1.56 -15.31
N LEU A 258 4.04 -0.91 -14.28
CA LEU A 258 4.26 0.54 -14.03
C LEU A 258 4.99 0.90 -12.71
N ALA A 259 5.41 -0.09 -11.92
CA ALA A 259 6.23 0.14 -10.71
C ALA A 259 7.73 -0.20 -10.90
N LEU A 260 8.13 -0.72 -12.06
CA LEU A 260 9.51 -1.07 -12.43
C LEU A 260 9.96 -0.39 -13.74
N GLY A 261 9.31 0.72 -14.12
CA GLY A 261 9.40 1.30 -15.46
C GLY A 261 9.21 2.81 -15.53
N ALA A 262 9.98 3.57 -14.75
CA ALA A 262 10.02 5.03 -14.83
C ALA A 262 11.47 5.56 -14.81
N GLY A 263 12.26 5.24 -15.84
CA GLY A 263 13.69 5.59 -15.85
C GLY A 263 14.50 5.24 -17.09
N ALA A 264 13.93 5.23 -18.31
CA ALA A 264 14.69 4.98 -19.53
C ALA A 264 15.57 6.18 -19.97
N SER A 265 16.57 6.56 -19.17
CA SER A 265 17.72 7.36 -19.64
C SER A 265 18.95 7.31 -18.71
N LEU A 266 19.89 6.41 -19.04
CA LEU A 266 21.35 6.56 -18.90
C LEU A 266 21.98 6.88 -17.52
N GLY A 267 22.67 5.88 -16.95
CA GLY A 267 24.03 6.12 -16.42
C GLY A 267 24.45 5.39 -15.15
N LYS A 268 25.13 4.24 -15.29
CA LYS A 268 26.09 3.67 -14.31
C LYS A 268 25.74 3.81 -12.80
N GLY A 269 24.52 3.43 -12.40
CA GLY A 269 24.07 3.40 -11.00
C GLY A 269 23.34 2.10 -10.59
N ALA A 270 23.32 1.09 -11.46
CA ALA A 270 22.51 -0.13 -11.31
C ALA A 270 23.07 -1.13 -10.25
N THR A 271 22.96 -0.76 -8.98
CA THR A 271 23.11 -1.66 -7.81
C THR A 271 21.97 -1.49 -6.79
N ALA A 272 20.86 -0.87 -7.20
CA ALA A 272 19.76 -0.47 -6.30
C ALA A 272 18.71 -1.58 -6.05
N ALA A 273 18.37 -2.41 -7.03
CA ALA A 273 17.31 -3.42 -6.84
C ALA A 273 17.71 -4.57 -5.90
N ALA A 274 18.98 -5.01 -5.92
CA ALA A 274 19.47 -6.00 -4.97
C ALA A 274 19.63 -5.46 -3.53
N THR A 275 19.65 -4.14 -3.34
CA THR A 275 19.54 -3.52 -2.01
C THR A 275 18.09 -3.29 -1.57
N ALA A 276 17.06 -3.63 -2.37
CA ALA A 276 15.67 -3.50 -1.95
C ALA A 276 15.17 -4.68 -1.08
N VAL A 277 15.78 -5.87 -1.23
CA VAL A 277 15.46 -7.07 -0.42
C VAL A 277 16.19 -7.06 0.92
N PHE A 278 17.41 -6.49 0.95
CA PHE A 278 18.17 -6.23 2.18
C PHE A 278 18.79 -4.83 2.12
N PRO A 279 18.24 -3.82 2.84
CA PRO A 279 18.65 -2.42 2.65
C PRO A 279 20.07 -2.05 3.09
N PHE A 280 20.84 -2.98 3.67
CA PHE A 280 21.99 -2.67 4.52
C PHE A 280 23.23 -3.56 4.27
N ALA A 281 23.46 -4.05 3.04
CA ALA A 281 24.61 -4.91 2.73
C ALA A 281 25.38 -4.46 1.47
N ALA A 282 26.32 -3.51 1.62
CA ALA A 282 27.14 -3.02 0.49
C ALA A 282 28.62 -2.67 0.82
N ARG A 283 29.41 -3.72 1.14
CA ARG A 283 30.88 -3.86 0.95
C ARG A 283 31.89 -3.15 1.86
N ALA A 284 32.95 -3.90 2.17
CA ALA A 284 34.18 -3.46 2.82
C ALA A 284 35.38 -3.32 1.84
N GLY A 285 36.29 -2.36 2.13
CA GLY A 285 37.60 -2.15 1.47
C GLY A 285 37.63 -0.99 0.45
N SER A 286 38.59 -0.05 0.45
CA SER A 286 39.89 0.03 1.14
C SER A 286 40.55 1.45 1.18
N LEU A 287 41.22 1.79 2.30
CA LEU A 287 42.44 2.64 2.52
C LEU A 287 42.73 3.95 1.70
N ALA A 288 42.92 5.11 2.41
CA ALA A 288 44.23 5.81 2.61
C ALA A 288 44.22 7.38 2.77
N LEU A 289 44.57 7.86 3.98
CA LEU A 289 45.53 8.95 4.37
C LEU A 289 45.50 10.40 3.78
N VAL A 290 45.43 11.44 4.66
CA VAL A 290 46.47 12.50 4.97
C VAL A 290 45.91 13.70 5.80
N ALA A 291 46.79 14.30 6.63
CA ALA A 291 46.67 15.40 7.62
C ALA A 291 46.16 16.80 7.09
N VAL A 292 45.99 17.91 7.86
CA VAL A 292 46.81 18.51 8.95
C VAL A 292 46.05 19.59 9.80
N SER A 293 46.40 19.75 11.10
CA SER A 293 46.52 20.98 11.97
C SER A 293 45.44 22.11 12.00
N SER A 294 45.20 22.92 13.05
CA SER A 294 45.96 23.27 14.28
C SER A 294 45.16 24.14 15.31
N VAL A 295 45.45 23.94 16.61
CA VAL A 295 45.64 24.96 17.71
C VAL A 295 44.53 25.96 18.11
N ALA A 296 44.12 25.90 19.39
CA ALA A 296 44.03 27.06 20.32
C ALA A 296 44.00 26.60 21.80
N VAL A 297 44.44 27.45 22.75
CA VAL A 297 44.74 27.08 24.16
C VAL A 297 43.93 27.89 25.19
N VAL A 298 43.31 27.16 26.13
CA VAL A 298 43.06 27.41 27.58
C VAL A 298 43.06 28.86 28.13
N VAL A 299 41.97 29.23 28.84
CA VAL A 299 41.89 29.64 30.29
C VAL A 299 40.47 30.15 30.59
N GLY A 300 39.83 29.72 31.70
CA GLY A 300 38.51 30.25 32.08
C GLY A 300 37.76 29.61 33.27
N THR A 301 38.45 29.03 34.26
CA THR A 301 37.80 28.33 35.39
C THR A 301 37.16 29.28 36.41
N ALA A 302 35.88 29.62 36.23
CA ALA A 302 35.01 30.16 37.30
C ALA A 302 33.48 29.95 37.08
N ILE A 303 33.04 29.43 35.93
CA ILE A 303 31.60 29.23 35.61
C ILE A 303 31.37 27.75 35.23
N VAL A 304 31.58 26.84 36.19
CA VAL A 304 31.48 25.38 35.96
C VAL A 304 30.49 24.69 36.90
N PHE A 305 30.25 25.22 38.10
CA PHE A 305 29.46 24.51 39.13
C PHE A 305 27.93 24.70 39.03
N ILE A 306 27.45 25.80 38.46
CA ILE A 306 26.00 26.04 38.25
C ILE A 306 25.55 25.43 36.92
N VAL A 307 26.42 25.43 35.91
CA VAL A 307 26.11 24.89 34.57
C VAL A 307 26.06 23.36 34.56
N THR A 308 26.90 22.67 35.35
CA THR A 308 26.90 21.19 35.42
C THR A 308 25.65 20.58 36.04
N VAL A 309 25.06 21.21 37.07
CA VAL A 309 23.81 20.73 37.68
C VAL A 309 22.64 20.88 36.71
N VAL A 310 22.57 22.00 35.99
CA VAL A 310 21.51 22.26 34.98
C VAL A 310 21.64 21.31 33.79
N LEU A 311 22.86 21.09 33.27
CA LEU A 311 23.10 20.14 32.17
C LEU A 311 22.79 18.69 32.57
N ALA A 312 23.14 18.25 33.78
CA ALA A 312 22.82 16.89 34.25
C ALA A 312 21.30 16.64 34.36
N SER A 313 20.52 17.65 34.80
CA SER A 313 19.05 17.56 34.80
C SER A 313 18.45 17.54 33.40
N ILE A 314 18.99 18.31 32.45
CA ILE A 314 18.56 18.31 31.04
C ILE A 314 18.84 16.95 30.37
N GLN A 315 19.99 16.33 30.66
CA GLN A 315 20.37 15.03 30.11
C GLN A 315 19.43 13.90 30.60
N LEU A 316 19.08 13.88 31.89
CA LEU A 316 18.16 12.87 32.47
C LEU A 316 16.73 13.01 31.91
N ASP A 317 16.27 14.26 31.78
CA ASP A 317 14.96 14.61 31.22
C ASP A 317 14.84 14.23 29.72
N ALA A 318 15.93 14.37 28.95
CA ALA A 318 15.99 13.86 27.57
C ALA A 318 15.93 12.32 27.50
N GLN A 319 16.62 11.60 28.38
CA GLN A 319 16.57 10.13 28.46
C GLN A 319 15.16 9.62 28.82
N ILE A 320 14.49 10.25 29.80
CA ILE A 320 13.12 9.90 30.19
C ILE A 320 12.14 10.10 29.03
N ARG A 321 12.24 11.22 28.30
CA ARG A 321 11.43 11.46 27.09
C ARG A 321 11.66 10.42 26.00
N MET A 322 12.89 9.96 25.81
CA MET A 322 13.20 8.91 24.83
C MET A 322 12.51 7.58 25.20
N GLY A 323 12.65 7.16 26.45
CA GLY A 323 11.99 5.95 26.97
C GLY A 323 10.45 6.05 27.00
N GLN A 324 9.89 7.25 27.14
CA GLN A 324 8.45 7.49 26.93
C GLN A 324 8.06 7.27 25.47
N ARG A 325 8.70 7.97 24.52
CA ARG A 325 8.42 7.85 23.08
C ARG A 325 8.50 6.41 22.55
N LEU A 326 9.48 5.63 22.98
CA LEU A 326 9.63 4.23 22.56
C LEU A 326 8.49 3.35 23.12
N ARG A 327 8.04 3.57 24.36
CA ARG A 327 6.89 2.86 24.94
C ARG A 327 5.56 3.31 24.34
N ASP A 328 5.41 4.58 24.00
CA ASP A 328 4.22 5.11 23.33
C ASP A 328 4.10 4.52 21.91
N ASN A 329 5.22 4.38 21.19
CA ASN A 329 5.28 3.67 19.92
C ASN A 329 4.89 2.19 20.04
N LEU A 330 5.49 1.45 20.99
CA LEU A 330 5.12 0.06 21.27
C LEU A 330 3.63 -0.08 21.62
N THR A 331 3.09 0.83 22.43
CA THR A 331 1.67 0.86 22.80
C THR A 331 0.78 1.15 21.58
N THR A 332 1.20 2.06 20.70
CA THR A 332 0.48 2.39 19.46
C THR A 332 0.43 1.19 18.51
N LEU A 333 1.57 0.56 18.24
CA LEU A 333 1.66 -0.61 17.35
C LEU A 333 0.93 -1.85 17.90
N THR A 334 0.86 -1.98 19.24
CA THR A 334 0.09 -3.06 19.90
C THR A 334 -1.42 -2.88 19.73
N ASN A 335 -1.92 -1.64 19.78
CA ASN A 335 -3.38 -1.37 19.78
C ASN A 335 -3.95 -1.01 18.40
N THR A 336 -3.12 -0.55 17.45
CA THR A 336 -3.55 -0.06 16.14
C THR A 336 -2.99 -0.93 15.01
N PRO A 337 -3.84 -1.64 14.23
CA PRO A 337 -3.41 -2.39 13.06
C PRO A 337 -2.78 -1.48 11.98
N PRO A 338 -1.73 -1.91 11.26
CA PRO A 338 -1.06 -1.10 10.25
C PRO A 338 -1.92 -0.89 9.01
N ASP A 339 -1.93 0.32 8.44
CA ASP A 339 -2.53 0.58 7.13
C ASP A 339 -1.58 0.18 6.00
N LEU A 340 -1.66 -1.09 5.60
CA LEU A 340 -0.88 -1.66 4.51
C LEU A 340 -1.14 -0.98 3.17
N ARG A 341 -2.36 -0.44 2.95
CA ARG A 341 -2.73 0.22 1.70
C ARG A 341 -2.09 1.60 1.63
N GLY A 342 -2.24 2.41 2.68
CA GLY A 342 -1.63 3.73 2.78
C GLY A 342 -0.10 3.67 2.66
N GLN A 343 0.53 2.73 3.37
CA GLN A 343 1.99 2.53 3.31
C GLN A 343 2.48 2.14 1.90
N LEU A 344 1.73 1.31 1.17
CA LEU A 344 2.09 0.93 -0.20
C LEU A 344 1.86 2.07 -1.22
N LEU A 345 0.81 2.88 -1.04
CA LEU A 345 0.55 4.07 -1.86
C LEU A 345 1.57 5.19 -1.57
N GLU A 346 2.07 5.30 -0.33
CA GLU A 346 3.16 6.21 0.05
C GLU A 346 4.45 5.86 -0.71
N ASP A 347 4.81 4.57 -0.77
CA ASP A 347 5.96 4.09 -1.54
C ASP A 347 5.83 4.39 -3.05
N GLU A 348 4.63 4.23 -3.63
CA GLU A 348 4.37 4.57 -5.04
C GLU A 348 4.49 6.09 -5.32
N ALA A 349 3.90 6.92 -4.47
CA ALA A 349 4.02 8.38 -4.56
C ALA A 349 5.47 8.85 -4.40
N ARG A 350 6.24 8.20 -3.51
CA ARG A 350 7.66 8.50 -3.27
C ARG A 350 8.54 8.11 -4.45
N ALA A 351 8.27 6.97 -5.10
CA ALA A 351 8.98 6.56 -6.31
C ALA A 351 8.69 7.47 -7.52
N ALA A 352 7.45 7.94 -7.65
CA ALA A 352 7.02 8.85 -8.73
C ALA A 352 7.56 10.29 -8.60
N ASP A 353 7.96 10.72 -7.41
CA ASP A 353 8.44 12.07 -7.16
C ASP A 353 9.87 12.30 -7.67
N THR A 354 9.98 12.80 -8.90
CA THR A 354 11.26 13.11 -9.56
C THR A 354 11.98 14.35 -9.01
N SER A 355 11.40 15.08 -8.05
CA SER A 355 12.06 16.21 -7.38
C SER A 355 13.04 15.79 -6.27
N LYS A 356 12.93 14.54 -5.80
CA LYS A 356 13.72 13.94 -4.72
C LYS A 356 14.98 13.23 -5.25
N SER A 357 15.99 13.12 -4.39
CA SER A 357 17.20 12.31 -4.69
C SER A 357 16.88 10.82 -4.83
N GLU A 358 17.77 10.05 -5.48
CA GLU A 358 17.57 8.60 -5.65
C GLU A 358 17.42 7.85 -4.32
N GLU A 359 18.04 8.34 -3.24
CA GLU A 359 17.95 7.81 -1.88
C GLU A 359 16.57 8.10 -1.25
N GLU A 360 16.07 9.32 -1.42
CA GLU A 360 14.74 9.75 -0.96
C GLU A 360 13.59 9.17 -1.78
N ARG A 361 13.83 8.66 -2.99
CA ARG A 361 12.84 7.98 -3.83
C ARG A 361 12.70 6.48 -3.55
N ARG A 362 13.54 5.91 -2.67
CA ARG A 362 13.49 4.47 -2.33
C ARG A 362 12.19 4.09 -1.60
N PRO A 363 11.54 2.96 -1.95
CA PRO A 363 10.44 2.40 -1.16
C PRO A 363 10.89 2.10 0.28
N LYS A 364 10.06 2.46 1.25
CA LYS A 364 10.34 2.36 2.69
C LYS A 364 9.70 1.12 3.32
N TYR A 365 8.54 0.68 2.82
CA TYR A 365 7.76 -0.39 3.46
C TYR A 365 7.75 -1.69 2.65
N TYR A 366 7.87 -1.61 1.31
CA TYR A 366 7.74 -2.77 0.41
C TYR A 366 8.67 -3.95 0.75
N GLY A 367 9.96 -3.69 1.01
CA GLY A 367 10.93 -4.74 1.38
C GLY A 367 10.63 -5.38 2.75
N GLY A 368 10.11 -4.59 3.68
CA GLY A 368 9.61 -5.08 4.98
C GLY A 368 8.43 -6.02 4.79
N PHE A 369 7.42 -5.64 4.01
CA PHE A 369 6.26 -6.48 3.72
C PHE A 369 6.63 -7.80 3.03
N TYR A 370 7.55 -7.76 2.05
CA TYR A 370 8.03 -8.97 1.38
C TYR A 370 8.72 -9.93 2.36
N THR A 371 9.54 -9.38 3.25
CA THR A 371 10.15 -10.11 4.38
C THR A 371 9.06 -10.77 5.24
N THR A 372 8.05 -10.00 5.70
CA THR A 372 6.92 -10.52 6.48
C THR A 372 6.17 -11.65 5.78
N PHE A 373 5.97 -11.55 4.46
CA PHE A 373 5.25 -12.54 3.68
C PHE A 373 6.01 -13.87 3.59
N LEU A 374 7.33 -13.82 3.40
CA LEU A 374 8.16 -15.02 3.43
C LEU A 374 8.11 -15.70 4.81
N LEU A 375 8.09 -14.94 5.91
CA LEU A 375 7.90 -15.50 7.26
C LEU A 375 6.54 -16.17 7.47
N GLY A 376 5.49 -15.68 6.80
CA GLY A 376 4.15 -16.30 6.80
C GLY A 376 4.03 -17.55 5.92
N THR A 377 5.04 -17.84 5.09
CA THR A 377 5.08 -18.93 4.12
C THR A 377 6.31 -19.84 4.27
N LEU A 378 6.93 -19.79 5.44
CA LEU A 378 8.03 -20.64 5.92
C LEU A 378 7.58 -21.38 7.19
N PRO A 379 8.17 -22.54 7.54
CA PRO A 379 9.39 -23.13 6.98
C PRO A 379 9.19 -23.85 5.64
N GLU A 380 10.29 -24.17 4.97
CA GLU A 380 10.32 -25.21 3.94
C GLU A 380 10.14 -26.60 4.59
N ALA A 381 9.67 -27.58 3.84
CA ALA A 381 9.82 -28.96 4.26
C ALA A 381 11.33 -29.28 4.26
N GLU A 382 11.85 -29.88 5.34
CA GLU A 382 13.27 -30.22 5.44
C GLU A 382 13.74 -31.02 4.21
N ASP A 383 14.88 -30.60 3.66
CA ASP A 383 15.49 -31.17 2.46
C ASP A 383 15.66 -32.68 2.63
N CYS A 384 14.89 -33.46 1.86
CA CYS A 384 14.74 -34.90 2.03
C CYS A 384 15.99 -35.71 1.61
N THR A 385 17.12 -35.04 1.39
CA THR A 385 18.38 -35.60 0.89
C THR A 385 19.52 -35.62 1.92
N SER A 386 19.36 -35.07 3.13
CA SER A 386 20.37 -35.20 4.20
C SER A 386 19.79 -35.51 5.58
N SER A 387 20.41 -36.44 6.29
CA SER A 387 19.84 -37.11 7.46
C SER A 387 20.24 -36.50 8.82
N GLY A 388 19.28 -36.00 9.61
CA GLY A 388 19.49 -35.80 11.06
C GLY A 388 18.67 -34.64 11.66
N PRO A 389 18.08 -34.76 12.87
CA PRO A 389 17.02 -33.83 13.31
C PRO A 389 17.43 -32.82 14.39
N VAL A 390 16.52 -31.84 14.63
CA VAL A 390 16.30 -30.98 15.84
C VAL A 390 17.02 -29.63 15.92
N ILE A 391 16.43 -28.49 16.35
CA ILE A 391 15.04 -27.94 16.51
C ILE A 391 15.21 -26.41 16.71
N GLY A 392 14.20 -25.60 16.37
CA GLY A 392 14.00 -24.26 16.95
C GLY A 392 12.53 -23.94 17.22
N GLY A 393 12.04 -24.15 18.46
CA GLY A 393 10.64 -23.89 18.85
C GLY A 393 9.63 -24.96 18.37
N GLY A 394 8.93 -25.61 19.29
CA GLY A 394 8.17 -26.83 18.97
C GLY A 394 6.71 -26.61 18.59
N ILE A 395 6.27 -27.27 17.51
CA ILE A 395 4.94 -27.86 17.28
C ILE A 395 5.10 -28.95 16.18
N TYR A 396 4.51 -30.14 16.42
CA TYR A 396 4.45 -31.38 15.59
C TYR A 396 5.55 -31.75 14.57
N THR A 397 6.10 -32.96 14.76
CA THR A 397 6.92 -33.68 13.77
C THR A 397 6.10 -34.08 12.54
N VAL A 398 6.40 -33.48 11.38
CA VAL A 398 5.96 -33.98 10.06
C VAL A 398 7.14 -34.70 9.44
N GLY A 399 7.06 -36.03 9.32
CA GLY A 399 8.07 -36.80 8.57
C GLY A 399 7.95 -36.54 7.08
N CYS A 400 9.07 -36.63 6.35
CA CYS A 400 9.18 -36.43 4.91
C CYS A 400 8.01 -37.08 4.14
N VAL A 401 7.24 -36.26 3.42
CA VAL A 401 5.99 -36.65 2.76
C VAL A 401 6.28 -36.90 1.28
N ASN A 402 6.20 -38.16 0.86
CA ASN A 402 6.70 -38.65 -0.43
C ASN A 402 6.28 -37.80 -1.64
N ALA A 403 7.27 -37.25 -2.34
CA ALA A 403 7.08 -36.61 -3.63
C ALA A 403 6.69 -37.63 -4.73
N PRO A 404 5.90 -37.20 -5.75
CA PRO A 404 5.78 -37.95 -6.99
C PRO A 404 7.16 -38.12 -7.66
N ALA A 405 7.44 -39.30 -8.21
CA ALA A 405 8.69 -39.55 -8.93
C ALA A 405 8.77 -38.69 -10.20
N PRO A 406 9.92 -38.09 -10.53
CA PRO A 406 10.08 -37.33 -11.77
C PRO A 406 9.69 -38.14 -13.02
N PRO A 407 9.02 -37.53 -14.02
CA PRO A 407 8.51 -38.25 -15.18
C PRO A 407 9.59 -39.10 -15.86
N ALA A 408 9.29 -40.35 -16.22
CA ALA A 408 10.22 -41.20 -16.96
C ALA A 408 10.63 -40.54 -18.30
N VAL A 409 11.79 -40.93 -18.85
CA VAL A 409 12.22 -40.47 -20.18
C VAL A 409 11.28 -41.07 -21.24
N THR A 410 10.68 -40.22 -22.07
CA THR A 410 9.80 -40.66 -23.17
C THR A 410 10.47 -40.53 -24.54
N VAL A 411 9.83 -41.05 -25.60
CA VAL A 411 10.28 -40.82 -26.99
C VAL A 411 9.83 -39.45 -27.53
N ASP A 412 8.83 -38.86 -26.87
CA ASP A 412 8.22 -37.57 -27.18
C ASP A 412 8.89 -36.40 -26.42
N ASP A 413 9.77 -36.69 -25.45
CA ASP A 413 10.59 -35.70 -24.73
C ASP A 413 11.37 -34.83 -25.74
N PRO A 414 11.23 -33.49 -25.73
CA PRO A 414 11.91 -32.60 -26.67
C PRO A 414 13.44 -32.66 -26.52
N VAL A 415 14.15 -32.37 -27.61
CA VAL A 415 15.63 -32.39 -27.63
C VAL A 415 16.22 -31.00 -27.70
N PHE A 416 17.40 -30.86 -27.09
CA PHE A 416 18.24 -29.67 -27.17
C PHE A 416 19.11 -29.73 -28.42
N GLN A 417 18.90 -28.82 -29.36
CA GLN A 417 19.80 -28.58 -30.47
C GLN A 417 20.97 -27.70 -29.99
N VAL A 418 22.19 -28.24 -30.00
CA VAL A 418 23.39 -27.63 -29.40
C VAL A 418 24.41 -27.26 -30.48
N THR A 419 24.78 -25.98 -30.56
CA THR A 419 25.81 -25.43 -31.46
C THR A 419 27.01 -24.96 -30.64
N ARG A 420 28.25 -25.33 -31.00
CA ARG A 420 29.46 -24.82 -30.31
C ARG A 420 29.86 -23.43 -30.80
N GLU A 421 30.47 -22.62 -29.94
CA GLU A 421 31.02 -21.30 -30.32
C GLU A 421 31.96 -21.45 -31.53
N GLY A 422 31.68 -20.71 -32.61
CA GLY A 422 32.45 -20.75 -33.86
C GLY A 422 32.16 -21.94 -34.80
N GLN A 423 31.14 -22.76 -34.52
CA GLN A 423 30.65 -23.81 -35.44
C GLN A 423 29.30 -23.41 -36.04
N THR A 424 29.02 -23.86 -37.28
CA THR A 424 27.69 -23.75 -37.92
C THR A 424 26.80 -24.94 -37.64
N ASP A 425 27.42 -26.10 -37.44
CA ASP A 425 26.72 -27.37 -37.34
C ASP A 425 26.19 -27.57 -35.92
N SER A 426 24.92 -28.01 -35.82
CA SER A 426 24.23 -28.21 -34.55
C SER A 426 23.96 -29.68 -34.32
N VAL A 427 24.07 -30.13 -33.07
CA VAL A 427 23.91 -31.54 -32.68
C VAL A 427 22.78 -31.66 -31.67
N ASP A 428 21.81 -32.52 -31.96
CA ASP A 428 20.69 -32.77 -31.06
C ASP A 428 21.11 -33.64 -29.86
N ARG A 429 20.69 -33.24 -28.67
CA ARG A 429 21.06 -33.83 -27.37
C ARG A 429 19.83 -33.92 -26.48
N ARG A 430 19.64 -35.08 -25.83
CA ARG A 430 18.59 -35.24 -24.80
C ARG A 430 18.95 -34.59 -23.47
N THR A 431 20.23 -34.36 -23.20
CA THR A 431 20.72 -33.69 -21.99
C THR A 431 21.78 -32.63 -22.33
N ILE A 432 21.80 -31.57 -21.53
CA ILE A 432 22.88 -30.57 -21.48
C ILE A 432 23.52 -30.58 -20.09
N ALA A 433 24.83 -30.40 -20.03
CA ALA A 433 25.54 -30.20 -18.77
C ALA A 433 25.56 -28.70 -18.43
N VAL A 434 25.04 -28.33 -17.26
CA VAL A 434 25.00 -26.94 -16.77
C VAL A 434 25.69 -26.83 -15.41
N VAL A 435 26.16 -25.62 -15.10
CA VAL A 435 26.71 -25.25 -13.80
C VAL A 435 25.62 -24.55 -12.98
N ASP A 436 25.44 -25.00 -11.75
CA ASP A 436 24.54 -24.41 -10.77
C ASP A 436 25.17 -23.13 -10.19
N PRO A 437 24.47 -21.97 -10.28
CA PRO A 437 25.02 -20.68 -9.87
C PRO A 437 25.10 -20.48 -8.35
N TYR A 438 24.44 -21.32 -7.55
CA TYR A 438 24.42 -21.21 -6.09
C TYR A 438 25.59 -21.92 -5.41
N ASN A 439 25.83 -23.16 -5.82
CA ASN A 439 26.81 -24.06 -5.18
C ASN A 439 28.03 -24.37 -6.07
N GLY A 440 28.03 -23.93 -7.34
CA GLY A 440 29.11 -24.22 -8.30
C GLY A 440 29.18 -25.69 -8.76
N GLY A 441 28.21 -26.50 -8.35
CA GLY A 441 28.05 -27.88 -8.79
C GLY A 441 27.64 -27.98 -10.25
N SER A 442 27.68 -29.18 -10.81
CA SER A 442 27.22 -29.43 -12.18
C SER A 442 26.10 -30.46 -12.21
N SER A 443 25.17 -30.29 -13.14
CA SER A 443 24.05 -31.19 -13.35
C SER A 443 23.82 -31.47 -14.83
N LEU A 444 23.35 -32.69 -15.12
CA LEU A 444 22.81 -33.06 -16.42
C LEU A 444 21.33 -32.73 -16.43
N THR A 445 20.88 -31.89 -17.35
CA THR A 445 19.48 -31.46 -17.45
C THR A 445 18.85 -31.92 -18.76
N ARG A 446 17.65 -32.51 -18.69
CA ARG A 446 16.76 -32.79 -19.84
C ARG A 446 15.44 -32.02 -19.72
N LEU A 447 14.66 -31.98 -20.80
CA LEU A 447 13.28 -31.49 -20.79
C LEU A 447 12.30 -32.68 -20.85
N SER A 448 11.25 -32.67 -20.01
CA SER A 448 10.13 -33.62 -20.10
C SER A 448 9.10 -33.16 -21.14
N GLY A 449 8.40 -34.09 -21.78
CA GLY A 449 7.25 -33.79 -22.65
C GLY A 449 6.18 -32.86 -22.04
N ASN A 450 5.96 -32.90 -20.73
CA ASN A 450 5.03 -31.99 -20.05
C ASN A 450 5.62 -30.58 -19.83
N GLY A 451 6.94 -30.41 -19.86
CA GLY A 451 7.61 -29.11 -19.79
C GLY A 451 8.58 -28.88 -18.65
N TRP A 452 8.69 -29.81 -17.70
CA TRP A 452 9.61 -29.73 -16.58
C TRP A 452 11.07 -29.88 -17.03
N PHE A 453 11.96 -29.07 -16.47
CA PHE A 453 13.39 -29.39 -16.49
C PHE A 453 13.64 -30.48 -15.45
N VAL A 454 14.33 -31.54 -15.85
CA VAL A 454 14.73 -32.63 -14.94
C VAL A 454 16.24 -32.63 -14.85
N HIS A 455 16.76 -32.29 -13.68
CA HIS A 455 18.18 -32.17 -13.37
C HIS A 455 18.67 -33.44 -12.68
N THR A 456 19.91 -33.82 -12.92
CA THR A 456 20.59 -34.89 -12.18
C THR A 456 21.99 -34.41 -11.85
N ALA A 457 22.26 -34.17 -10.57
CA ALA A 457 23.57 -33.72 -10.10
C ALA A 457 24.66 -34.74 -10.49
N VAL A 458 25.82 -34.26 -10.96
CA VAL A 458 26.90 -35.14 -11.41
C VAL A 458 27.42 -35.99 -10.25
N GLY A 459 27.16 -37.30 -10.30
CA GLY A 459 27.46 -38.26 -9.23
C GLY A 459 26.25 -38.75 -8.44
N SER A 460 25.07 -38.16 -8.63
CA SER A 460 23.78 -38.66 -8.08
C SER A 460 23.04 -39.52 -9.11
N THR A 461 22.22 -40.46 -8.60
CA THR A 461 21.22 -41.21 -9.39
C THR A 461 19.79 -40.71 -9.17
N GLU A 462 19.59 -39.74 -8.27
CA GLU A 462 18.28 -39.19 -7.94
C GLU A 462 18.05 -37.89 -8.71
N PRO A 463 17.11 -37.86 -9.68
CA PRO A 463 16.77 -36.64 -10.40
C PRO A 463 15.88 -35.72 -9.56
N THR A 464 16.09 -34.42 -9.69
CA THR A 464 15.17 -33.37 -9.22
C THR A 464 14.48 -32.73 -10.42
N GLN A 465 13.34 -32.07 -10.20
CA GLN A 465 12.60 -31.39 -11.27
C GLN A 465 12.27 -29.93 -10.89
N SER A 466 12.27 -29.04 -11.88
CA SER A 466 12.01 -27.62 -11.69
C SER A 466 11.38 -26.96 -12.94
N LEU A 467 10.92 -25.72 -12.77
CA LEU A 467 10.49 -24.84 -13.86
C LEU A 467 11.60 -23.91 -14.39
N VAL A 468 12.82 -24.01 -13.84
CA VAL A 468 13.90 -23.04 -14.04
C VAL A 468 15.21 -23.75 -14.38
N LEU A 469 15.84 -23.37 -15.48
CA LEU A 469 17.17 -23.84 -15.86
C LEU A 469 18.27 -22.89 -15.34
N PRO A 470 18.97 -23.22 -14.23
CA PRO A 470 20.23 -22.58 -13.88
C PRO A 470 21.29 -22.84 -14.96
N HIS A 471 22.02 -21.80 -15.36
CA HIS A 471 23.20 -21.91 -16.21
C HIS A 471 24.16 -20.73 -16.04
N GLN A 472 25.38 -20.86 -16.54
CA GLN A 472 26.32 -19.74 -16.69
C GLN A 472 26.37 -19.29 -18.16
N GLY A 473 26.35 -17.99 -18.42
CA GLY A 473 26.47 -17.39 -19.74
C GLY A 473 27.92 -17.26 -20.23
N TRP A 474 28.12 -16.96 -21.51
CA TRP A 474 29.45 -16.86 -22.12
C TRP A 474 30.32 -15.73 -21.54
N ASP A 475 29.68 -14.69 -21.01
CA ASP A 475 30.27 -13.57 -20.28
C ASP A 475 30.74 -13.94 -18.85
N GLY A 476 30.41 -15.14 -18.38
CA GLY A 476 30.69 -15.62 -17.04
C GLY A 476 29.61 -15.26 -16.01
N THR A 477 28.59 -14.50 -16.40
CA THR A 477 27.44 -14.16 -15.56
C THR A 477 26.55 -15.40 -15.39
N SER A 478 25.99 -15.58 -14.20
CA SER A 478 25.01 -16.64 -13.95
C SER A 478 23.63 -16.21 -14.42
N TYR A 479 22.80 -17.16 -14.89
CA TYR A 479 21.47 -16.91 -15.46
C TYR A 479 20.46 -17.98 -15.05
N PHE A 480 19.20 -17.57 -14.93
CA PHE A 480 18.03 -18.47 -14.92
C PHE A 480 17.29 -18.37 -16.24
N ALA A 481 16.96 -19.50 -16.85
CA ALA A 481 16.09 -19.57 -18.02
C ALA A 481 14.79 -20.32 -17.69
N GLN A 482 13.64 -19.70 -17.95
CA GLN A 482 12.33 -20.33 -17.83
C GLN A 482 11.72 -20.61 -19.21
N ARG A 483 10.94 -21.69 -19.34
CA ARG A 483 10.20 -22.00 -20.56
C ARG A 483 9.00 -21.07 -20.71
N VAL A 484 8.93 -20.37 -21.84
CA VAL A 484 7.75 -19.60 -22.29
C VAL A 484 7.17 -20.28 -23.53
N TRP A 485 5.84 -20.40 -23.57
CA TRP A 485 5.14 -21.00 -24.71
C TRP A 485 4.71 -19.93 -25.71
N ASP A 486 5.02 -20.12 -26.99
CA ASP A 486 4.54 -19.29 -28.09
C ASP A 486 3.80 -20.17 -29.12
N ALA A 487 2.50 -19.94 -29.28
CA ALA A 487 1.65 -20.69 -30.21
C ALA A 487 2.05 -20.55 -31.69
N THR A 488 2.93 -19.59 -32.02
CA THR A 488 3.41 -19.28 -33.37
C THR A 488 4.81 -19.85 -33.65
N ASN A 489 5.68 -19.90 -32.62
CA ASN A 489 7.11 -20.21 -32.77
C ASN A 489 7.60 -21.42 -31.95
N GLY A 490 6.77 -21.98 -31.06
CA GLY A 490 7.12 -23.10 -30.19
C GLY A 490 7.84 -22.68 -28.90
N TYR A 491 8.90 -23.39 -28.54
CA TYR A 491 9.60 -23.23 -27.27
C TYR A 491 10.51 -21.99 -27.26
N ARG A 492 10.23 -21.05 -26.34
CA ARG A 492 11.05 -19.86 -26.06
C ARG A 492 11.57 -19.87 -24.63
N PHE A 493 12.59 -19.06 -24.36
CA PHE A 493 13.16 -18.89 -23.03
C PHE A 493 13.08 -17.44 -22.57
N ALA A 494 12.58 -17.19 -21.35
CA ALA A 494 12.81 -15.96 -20.63
C ALA A 494 14.07 -16.11 -19.77
N VAL A 495 15.08 -15.27 -20.01
CA VAL A 495 16.42 -15.37 -19.40
C VAL A 495 16.68 -14.18 -18.50
N THR A 496 16.96 -14.42 -17.22
CA THR A 496 17.24 -13.38 -16.21
C THR A 496 18.65 -13.58 -15.63
N PRO A 497 19.50 -12.54 -15.51
CA PRO A 497 20.79 -12.63 -14.85
C PRO A 497 20.66 -12.92 -13.33
N VAL A 498 21.72 -13.44 -12.73
CA VAL A 498 21.77 -13.89 -11.34
C VAL A 498 22.91 -13.19 -10.63
N GLY A 499 22.56 -12.34 -9.66
CA GLY A 499 23.53 -11.63 -8.83
C GLY A 499 22.99 -10.31 -8.27
N PRO A 500 23.76 -9.65 -7.38
CA PRO A 500 23.35 -8.39 -6.77
C PRO A 500 23.36 -7.25 -7.79
N GLY A 501 22.21 -7.02 -8.42
CA GLY A 501 21.97 -5.97 -9.41
C GLY A 501 21.03 -6.39 -10.55
N ALA A 502 20.69 -7.68 -10.66
CA ALA A 502 19.76 -8.17 -11.67
C ALA A 502 18.33 -7.65 -11.40
N GLU A 503 17.75 -6.94 -12.37
CA GLU A 503 16.39 -6.42 -12.29
C GLU A 503 15.41 -7.29 -13.09
N ALA A 504 14.14 -7.25 -12.68
CA ALA A 504 13.06 -7.93 -13.40
C ALA A 504 12.92 -7.46 -14.86
N ALA A 505 13.29 -6.21 -15.14
CA ALA A 505 13.30 -5.62 -16.48
C ALA A 505 14.45 -6.14 -17.39
N ASP A 506 15.46 -6.81 -16.83
CA ASP A 506 16.57 -7.40 -17.61
C ASP A 506 16.18 -8.75 -18.26
N ALA A 507 14.98 -9.27 -17.99
CA ALA A 507 14.49 -10.52 -18.53
C ALA A 507 14.39 -10.48 -20.07
N THR A 508 15.30 -11.19 -20.74
CA THR A 508 15.34 -11.24 -22.20
C THR A 508 14.64 -12.49 -22.71
N VAL A 509 13.60 -12.33 -23.54
CA VAL A 509 12.97 -13.46 -24.25
C VAL A 509 13.79 -13.80 -25.50
N THR A 510 14.18 -15.07 -25.64
CA THR A 510 15.07 -15.55 -26.70
C THR A 510 14.70 -16.96 -27.17
N ASP A 511 14.90 -17.21 -28.46
CA ASP A 511 14.77 -18.54 -29.08
C ASP A 511 15.98 -19.46 -28.77
N THR A 512 17.07 -18.89 -28.22
CA THR A 512 18.32 -19.63 -27.93
C THR A 512 18.99 -19.18 -26.63
N LEU A 513 19.54 -20.12 -25.88
CA LEU A 513 20.36 -19.88 -24.69
C LEU A 513 21.85 -19.92 -25.04
N ARG A 514 22.63 -18.91 -24.62
CA ARG A 514 24.09 -18.94 -24.71
C ARG A 514 24.65 -19.36 -23.36
N LEU A 515 25.12 -20.59 -23.24
CA LEU A 515 25.60 -21.15 -21.98
C LEU A 515 27.00 -21.74 -22.05
N VAL A 516 27.68 -21.77 -20.92
CA VAL A 516 28.94 -22.47 -20.67
C VAL A 516 28.59 -23.82 -20.06
N GLN A 517 29.04 -24.91 -20.69
CA GLN A 517 28.87 -26.26 -20.17
C GLN A 517 29.83 -26.49 -18.98
N ALA A 518 29.53 -27.50 -18.16
CA ALA A 518 30.35 -27.83 -16.99
C ALA A 518 31.82 -28.19 -17.29
N ASP A 519 32.17 -28.47 -18.54
CA ASP A 519 33.56 -28.69 -19.00
C ASP A 519 34.27 -27.40 -19.48
N GLY A 520 33.60 -26.24 -19.38
CA GLY A 520 34.06 -24.94 -19.85
C GLY A 520 33.72 -24.62 -21.32
N THR A 521 33.06 -25.53 -22.06
CA THR A 521 32.71 -25.30 -23.47
C THR A 521 31.57 -24.29 -23.61
N ARG A 522 31.78 -23.23 -24.42
CA ARG A 522 30.72 -22.30 -24.82
C ARG A 522 29.84 -22.88 -25.92
N VAL A 523 28.54 -22.91 -25.68
CA VAL A 523 27.52 -23.42 -26.61
C VAL A 523 26.30 -22.50 -26.68
N THR A 524 25.61 -22.54 -27.82
CA THR A 524 24.25 -22.03 -28.01
C THR A 524 23.29 -23.22 -27.99
N VAL A 525 22.14 -23.09 -27.35
CA VAL A 525 21.15 -24.17 -27.18
C VAL A 525 19.75 -23.70 -27.57
N ARG A 526 19.04 -24.49 -28.37
CA ARG A 526 17.62 -24.32 -28.73
C ARG A 526 16.84 -25.60 -28.41
N VAL A 527 15.53 -25.53 -28.20
CA VAL A 527 14.67 -26.73 -28.05
C VAL A 527 13.90 -26.98 -29.36
N VAL A 528 13.82 -28.24 -29.78
CA VAL A 528 13.05 -28.66 -30.96
C VAL A 528 12.14 -29.86 -30.64
N PRO A 529 10.95 -29.98 -31.28
CA PRO A 529 10.09 -31.17 -31.15
C PRO A 529 10.76 -32.46 -31.67
N SER A 530 10.33 -33.61 -31.14
CA SER A 530 10.75 -34.94 -31.61
C SER A 530 10.18 -35.24 -33.01
N ALA A 531 10.89 -36.03 -33.84
CA ALA A 531 10.62 -36.14 -35.29
C ALA A 531 10.48 -37.59 -35.81
N VAL A 532 9.42 -37.83 -36.60
CA VAL A 532 9.27 -38.68 -37.83
C VAL A 532 7.78 -38.93 -38.09
N SER A 533 7.30 -38.85 -39.35
CA SER A 533 5.87 -39.00 -39.67
C SER A 533 5.55 -39.50 -41.11
N ALA A 534 5.33 -40.83 -41.24
CA ALA A 534 4.66 -41.56 -42.35
C ALA A 534 5.44 -42.04 -43.61
N ILE A 535 4.93 -43.13 -44.21
CA ILE A 535 5.38 -43.84 -45.43
C ILE A 535 4.15 -44.14 -46.31
N GLU A 536 4.26 -43.97 -47.63
CA GLU A 536 3.17 -44.11 -48.63
C GLU A 536 3.55 -45.08 -49.78
N VAL A 537 2.57 -45.79 -50.38
CA VAL A 537 2.79 -46.90 -51.34
C VAL A 537 1.69 -46.98 -52.43
N THR A 538 2.05 -47.27 -53.69
CA THR A 538 1.14 -47.37 -54.87
C THR A 538 1.36 -48.64 -55.70
N LEU A 539 0.28 -49.20 -56.28
CA LEU A 539 0.23 -50.44 -57.09
C LEU A 539 -0.55 -50.23 -58.42
N PRO A 540 -0.42 -51.13 -59.43
CA PRO A 540 -1.10 -50.99 -60.73
C PRO A 540 -2.50 -51.65 -60.78
N ASP A 541 -3.47 -51.00 -61.45
CA ASP A 541 -4.88 -51.40 -61.46
C ASP A 541 -5.19 -52.70 -62.25
N VAL A 542 -4.67 -52.82 -63.48
CA VAL A 542 -4.83 -54.02 -64.33
C VAL A 542 -3.54 -54.24 -65.11
N ALA A 543 -2.96 -55.45 -65.03
CA ALA A 543 -1.89 -55.86 -65.93
C ALA A 543 -2.45 -56.70 -67.09
N VAL A 544 -1.79 -56.67 -68.24
CA VAL A 544 -2.12 -57.54 -69.40
C VAL A 544 -0.95 -58.49 -69.60
N ARG A 545 -1.22 -59.74 -70.01
CA ARG A 545 -0.15 -60.73 -70.16
C ARG A 545 0.89 -60.22 -71.15
N ASN A 546 2.16 -60.27 -70.76
CA ASN A 546 3.32 -59.76 -71.51
C ASN A 546 3.36 -58.23 -71.70
N GLN A 547 2.67 -57.45 -70.86
CA GLN A 547 2.81 -56.00 -70.76
C GLN A 547 3.38 -55.59 -69.38
N ALA A 548 4.04 -54.43 -69.30
CA ALA A 548 4.71 -53.93 -68.10
C ALA A 548 3.80 -53.06 -67.21
N ALA A 549 3.99 -53.15 -65.89
CA ALA A 549 3.27 -52.41 -64.86
C ALA A 549 4.23 -51.77 -63.84
N THR A 550 3.78 -50.78 -63.08
CA THR A 550 4.61 -49.90 -62.23
C THR A 550 4.23 -49.97 -60.75
N PHE A 551 5.22 -49.83 -59.85
CA PHE A 551 5.10 -49.90 -58.39
C PHE A 551 5.90 -48.75 -57.75
N SER A 552 5.41 -48.11 -56.68
CA SER A 552 6.13 -46.99 -56.01
C SER A 552 5.92 -46.88 -54.50
N ALA A 553 6.92 -46.38 -53.77
CA ALA A 553 6.86 -46.07 -52.33
C ALA A 553 7.75 -44.86 -51.94
N THR A 554 7.32 -44.07 -50.95
CA THR A 554 7.97 -42.83 -50.49
C THR A 554 7.82 -42.61 -48.97
N ALA A 555 8.77 -41.88 -48.34
CA ALA A 555 8.70 -41.45 -46.94
C ALA A 555 8.75 -39.91 -46.86
N THR A 556 8.10 -39.33 -45.85
CA THR A 556 7.93 -37.88 -45.71
C THR A 556 8.23 -37.40 -44.27
N GLY A 557 8.75 -36.18 -44.16
CA GLY A 557 9.10 -35.53 -42.87
C GLY A 557 10.61 -35.32 -42.67
N ALA A 558 10.97 -34.52 -41.66
CA ALA A 558 12.38 -34.28 -41.32
C ALA A 558 13.05 -35.59 -40.84
N GLY A 559 14.18 -35.94 -41.45
CA GLY A 559 14.83 -37.24 -41.25
C GLY A 559 14.48 -38.32 -42.30
N SER A 560 13.73 -37.97 -43.35
CA SER A 560 13.52 -38.85 -44.53
C SER A 560 14.82 -39.17 -45.29
N ASP A 561 15.83 -38.31 -45.17
CA ASP A 561 17.11 -38.47 -45.85
C ASP A 561 17.86 -39.69 -45.30
N GLY A 562 18.04 -40.70 -46.16
CA GLY A 562 18.68 -41.97 -45.81
C GLY A 562 17.71 -43.14 -45.57
N VAL A 563 16.39 -42.95 -45.71
CA VAL A 563 15.43 -44.06 -45.75
C VAL A 563 15.57 -44.83 -47.06
N GLY A 564 15.87 -46.13 -46.96
CA GLY A 564 16.06 -47.03 -48.09
C GLY A 564 14.81 -47.87 -48.40
N PHE A 565 14.51 -48.06 -49.68
CA PHE A 565 13.42 -48.91 -50.17
C PHE A 565 13.94 -50.04 -51.04
N THR A 566 13.37 -51.24 -50.90
CA THR A 566 13.65 -52.39 -51.79
C THR A 566 12.40 -53.23 -52.02
N TRP A 567 12.02 -53.38 -53.28
CA TRP A 567 10.89 -54.19 -53.72
C TRP A 567 11.31 -55.61 -54.05
N TRP A 568 10.50 -56.61 -53.72
CA TRP A 568 10.77 -58.03 -53.94
C TRP A 568 9.65 -58.72 -54.74
N PHE A 569 10.02 -59.36 -55.85
CA PHE A 569 9.10 -60.03 -56.80
C PHE A 569 9.46 -61.51 -56.97
N PRO A 570 8.49 -62.43 -57.10
CA PRO A 570 8.75 -63.86 -57.12
C PRO A 570 9.55 -64.32 -58.35
N ARG A 571 10.44 -65.31 -58.14
CA ARG A 571 11.17 -66.03 -59.18
C ARG A 571 10.31 -67.17 -59.75
N LEU A 572 10.32 -67.33 -61.07
CA LEU A 572 9.80 -68.51 -61.75
C LEU A 572 10.91 -69.13 -62.61
N GLY A 573 11.26 -70.39 -62.32
CA GLY A 573 12.16 -71.22 -63.13
C GLY A 573 13.59 -71.42 -62.58
N THR A 574 13.90 -72.67 -62.21
CA THR A 574 15.23 -73.28 -61.94
C THR A 574 16.00 -72.91 -60.65
N GLU A 575 16.78 -73.89 -60.17
CA GLU A 575 17.42 -73.97 -58.85
C GLU A 575 18.79 -73.27 -58.76
N GLY A 576 19.16 -72.87 -57.54
CA GLY A 576 20.57 -72.90 -57.08
C GLY A 576 21.42 -71.64 -57.28
N PHE A 577 21.40 -70.73 -56.30
CA PHE A 577 22.60 -70.05 -55.80
C PHE A 577 22.34 -69.41 -54.43
N GLN A 578 23.32 -69.43 -53.52
CA GLN A 578 23.28 -68.70 -52.25
C GLN A 578 24.22 -67.49 -52.28
N LEU A 579 23.81 -66.39 -51.65
CA LEU A 579 24.66 -65.42 -50.96
C LEU A 579 23.83 -64.78 -49.84
N ASP A 580 24.48 -64.25 -48.80
CA ASP A 580 23.90 -64.00 -47.48
C ASP A 580 22.63 -63.12 -47.46
N GLN A 581 21.61 -63.55 -46.70
CA GLN A 581 20.35 -62.83 -46.47
C GLN A 581 20.16 -62.48 -44.97
N PRO A 582 19.54 -61.33 -44.64
CA PRO A 582 18.98 -61.10 -43.31
C PRO A 582 17.78 -62.01 -43.02
N ALA A 583 17.51 -62.29 -41.75
CA ALA A 583 16.42 -63.18 -41.35
C ALA A 583 15.03 -62.59 -41.67
N GLY A 584 14.21 -63.31 -42.44
CA GLY A 584 12.77 -63.02 -42.60
C GLY A 584 12.15 -63.28 -43.98
N VAL A 585 12.93 -63.41 -45.05
CA VAL A 585 12.40 -63.51 -46.43
C VAL A 585 12.65 -64.92 -47.04
N PRO A 586 11.66 -65.59 -47.64
CA PRO A 586 11.87 -66.85 -48.35
C PRO A 586 12.77 -66.70 -49.60
N GLY A 587 13.68 -67.65 -49.83
CA GLY A 587 14.75 -67.57 -50.85
C GLY A 587 14.34 -67.66 -52.34
N SER A 588 13.15 -67.20 -52.72
CA SER A 588 12.59 -67.35 -54.07
C SER A 588 12.11 -66.03 -54.71
N TYR A 589 12.74 -64.90 -54.38
CA TYR A 589 12.38 -63.57 -54.90
C TYR A 589 13.61 -62.85 -55.53
N TRP A 590 13.38 -62.03 -56.55
CA TRP A 590 14.32 -61.00 -57.02
C TRP A 590 14.03 -59.69 -56.29
N SER A 591 15.06 -58.97 -55.84
CA SER A 591 14.93 -57.59 -55.37
C SER A 591 15.18 -56.56 -56.48
N LEU A 592 14.51 -55.41 -56.37
CA LEU A 592 14.80 -54.18 -57.10
C LEU A 592 14.88 -53.02 -56.07
N PRO A 593 16.06 -52.41 -55.85
CA PRO A 593 16.21 -51.28 -54.94
C PRO A 593 15.66 -49.99 -55.55
N GLY A 594 15.16 -49.09 -54.70
CA GLY A 594 14.63 -47.79 -55.09
C GLY A 594 13.13 -47.64 -54.83
N GLY A 595 12.66 -46.39 -54.72
CA GLY A 595 11.26 -46.08 -54.42
C GLY A 595 10.29 -46.56 -55.49
N THR A 596 10.63 -46.41 -56.78
CA THR A 596 9.77 -46.73 -57.93
C THR A 596 10.42 -47.73 -58.89
N VAL A 597 9.67 -48.76 -59.29
CA VAL A 597 10.15 -49.88 -60.14
C VAL A 597 9.08 -50.37 -61.13
N THR A 598 9.48 -51.04 -62.21
CA THR A 598 8.56 -51.60 -63.23
C THR A 598 8.78 -53.09 -63.49
N ARG A 599 7.71 -53.82 -63.80
CA ARG A 599 7.74 -55.27 -64.07
C ARG A 599 6.61 -55.74 -65.00
N ALA A 600 6.92 -56.64 -65.93
CA ALA A 600 5.94 -57.35 -66.75
C ALA A 600 5.63 -58.75 -66.19
N PHE A 601 4.42 -59.25 -66.47
CA PHE A 601 3.93 -60.55 -66.01
C PHE A 601 3.58 -61.48 -67.19
N GLU A 602 4.20 -62.65 -67.23
CA GLU A 602 4.07 -63.61 -68.34
C GLU A 602 2.90 -64.61 -68.15
N GLN A 603 2.33 -64.66 -66.95
CA GLN A 603 1.22 -65.56 -66.58
C GLN A 603 -0.02 -64.76 -66.19
N ALA A 604 -1.20 -65.31 -66.49
CA ALA A 604 -2.46 -64.72 -66.03
C ALA A 604 -2.84 -65.29 -64.64
N GLY A 605 -3.14 -64.43 -63.66
CA GLY A 605 -3.51 -64.81 -62.30
C GLY A 605 -3.05 -63.81 -61.23
N ALA A 606 -3.26 -64.15 -59.96
CA ALA A 606 -2.86 -63.36 -58.80
C ALA A 606 -1.39 -63.58 -58.40
N VAL A 607 -0.61 -62.51 -58.20
CA VAL A 607 0.85 -62.57 -57.93
C VAL A 607 1.23 -61.75 -56.68
N PRO A 608 1.94 -62.32 -55.69
CA PRO A 608 2.36 -61.60 -54.47
C PRO A 608 3.67 -60.80 -54.65
N VAL A 609 3.78 -59.66 -53.98
CA VAL A 609 4.93 -58.72 -54.01
C VAL A 609 5.25 -58.25 -52.59
N PHE A 610 6.51 -57.96 -52.25
CA PHE A 610 6.89 -57.42 -50.93
C PHE A 610 7.68 -56.11 -51.05
N LEU A 611 7.61 -55.27 -50.01
CA LEU A 611 8.38 -54.02 -49.86
C LEU A 611 9.17 -54.10 -48.55
N GLN A 612 10.46 -53.79 -48.60
CA GLN A 612 11.35 -53.62 -47.46
C GLN A 612 11.72 -52.14 -47.30
N VAL A 613 11.67 -51.64 -46.06
CA VAL A 613 12.07 -50.28 -45.67
C VAL A 613 13.19 -50.35 -44.65
N SER A 614 14.24 -49.55 -44.80
CA SER A 614 15.37 -49.45 -43.87
C SER A 614 15.62 -48.01 -43.44
N SER A 615 15.75 -47.76 -42.14
CA SER A 615 16.05 -46.43 -41.56
C SER A 615 17.57 -46.17 -41.43
N PRO A 616 18.00 -44.90 -41.31
CA PRO A 616 19.41 -44.54 -41.18
C PRO A 616 20.14 -45.14 -39.95
N ASP A 617 19.41 -45.54 -38.91
CA ASP A 617 19.92 -46.18 -37.70
C ASP A 617 20.11 -47.71 -37.82
N GLY A 618 19.75 -48.30 -38.98
CA GLY A 618 19.89 -49.73 -39.27
C GLY A 618 18.65 -50.58 -39.00
N THR A 619 17.52 -50.00 -38.58
CA THR A 619 16.26 -50.74 -38.39
C THR A 619 15.62 -51.11 -39.74
N VAL A 620 14.97 -52.28 -39.82
CA VAL A 620 14.36 -52.81 -41.07
C VAL A 620 12.94 -53.34 -40.84
N GLN A 621 11.99 -53.00 -41.73
CA GLN A 621 10.64 -53.56 -41.80
C GLN A 621 10.30 -54.12 -43.20
N ILE A 622 9.35 -55.06 -43.29
CA ILE A 622 8.93 -55.74 -44.54
C ILE A 622 7.40 -55.94 -44.58
N THR A 623 6.76 -55.65 -45.73
CA THR A 623 5.30 -55.67 -45.96
C THR A 623 4.93 -56.40 -47.27
N ARG A 624 3.70 -56.92 -47.46
CA ARG A 624 3.25 -57.75 -48.62
C ARG A 624 1.97 -57.23 -49.33
N TYR A 625 1.87 -57.41 -50.65
CA TYR A 625 0.79 -56.99 -51.57
C TYR A 625 0.47 -58.05 -52.68
N GLU A 626 -0.61 -57.90 -53.50
CA GLU A 626 -1.04 -58.84 -54.58
C GLU A 626 -1.59 -58.15 -55.88
N VAL A 627 -1.48 -58.76 -57.09
CA VAL A 627 -1.77 -58.16 -58.45
C VAL A 627 -2.35 -59.16 -59.50
N ASN A 628 -3.21 -58.76 -60.49
CA ASN A 628 -4.00 -59.61 -61.47
C ASN A 628 -3.86 -59.30 -63.02
N VAL A 629 -4.25 -60.21 -63.97
CA VAL A 629 -3.91 -60.17 -65.44
C VAL A 629 -4.95 -60.73 -66.52
N ILE A 630 -5.05 -60.21 -67.79
CA ILE A 630 -6.05 -60.60 -68.90
C ILE A 630 -5.58 -60.67 -70.44
N ASP A 631 -6.51 -60.82 -71.47
CA ASP A 631 -6.34 -61.14 -72.95
C ASP A 631 -7.58 -60.74 -73.92
N GLY A 632 -7.59 -60.80 -75.30
CA GLY A 632 -8.78 -60.42 -76.21
C GLY A 632 -8.76 -60.40 -77.83
N ARG A 633 -9.89 -60.10 -78.58
CA ARG A 633 -10.06 -60.00 -80.12
C ARG A 633 -11.40 -59.31 -80.70
N GLN A 634 -11.57 -58.98 -82.04
CA GLN A 634 -12.66 -58.07 -82.66
C GLN A 634 -13.14 -58.24 -84.19
N PRO A 635 -14.29 -57.63 -84.69
CA PRO A 635 -14.91 -57.53 -86.09
C PRO A 635 -15.00 -56.09 -86.76
N ASP A 636 -15.76 -55.83 -87.88
CA ASP A 636 -15.96 -54.46 -88.49
C ASP A 636 -16.63 -53.47 -87.54
N ARG A 637 -16.22 -52.20 -87.63
CA ARG A 637 -16.43 -51.22 -86.58
C ARG A 637 -16.80 -49.85 -87.14
N ILE A 638 -18.04 -49.46 -86.85
CA ILE A 638 -18.39 -48.03 -86.78
C ILE A 638 -17.76 -47.51 -85.48
N VAL A 639 -17.00 -46.43 -85.58
CA VAL A 639 -16.55 -45.65 -84.44
C VAL A 639 -17.38 -44.38 -84.41
N VAL A 640 -18.32 -44.36 -83.47
CA VAL A 640 -18.84 -43.14 -82.88
C VAL A 640 -18.17 -43.06 -81.52
N ASP A 641 -17.58 -41.92 -81.18
CA ASP A 641 -17.11 -41.67 -79.82
C ASP A 641 -18.28 -41.03 -79.04
N PRO A 642 -19.02 -41.77 -78.19
CA PRO A 642 -20.05 -41.16 -77.37
C PRO A 642 -19.38 -40.24 -76.34
N PRO A 643 -20.03 -39.11 -75.96
CA PRO A 643 -19.48 -38.26 -74.91
C PRO A 643 -19.46 -39.04 -73.59
N ASP A 644 -18.32 -39.04 -72.89
CA ASP A 644 -18.17 -39.69 -71.57
C ASP A 644 -19.27 -39.25 -70.59
N ALA A 645 -19.68 -37.99 -70.68
CA ALA A 645 -20.93 -37.48 -70.12
C ALA A 645 -21.46 -36.33 -70.98
N LEU A 646 -22.79 -36.30 -71.18
CA LEU A 646 -23.52 -35.13 -71.67
C LEU A 646 -24.65 -34.82 -70.68
N ARG A 647 -24.82 -33.56 -70.31
CA ARG A 647 -25.82 -33.09 -69.33
C ARG A 647 -26.87 -32.19 -69.96
N VAL A 648 -28.05 -32.14 -69.37
CA VAL A 648 -29.12 -31.22 -69.82
C VAL A 648 -28.62 -29.78 -69.87
N GLY A 649 -28.76 -29.14 -71.03
CA GLY A 649 -28.26 -27.80 -71.34
C GLY A 649 -26.95 -27.77 -72.14
N GLU A 650 -26.26 -28.90 -72.32
CA GLU A 650 -25.03 -29.00 -73.10
C GLU A 650 -25.29 -29.44 -74.56
N SER A 651 -24.43 -29.01 -75.50
CA SER A 651 -24.33 -29.52 -76.88
C SER A 651 -22.97 -30.18 -77.08
N VAL A 652 -22.92 -31.25 -77.88
CA VAL A 652 -21.68 -31.89 -78.32
C VAL A 652 -21.70 -32.18 -79.82
N LEU A 653 -20.52 -32.14 -80.45
CA LEU A 653 -20.29 -32.61 -81.80
C LEU A 653 -19.78 -34.05 -81.73
N LEU A 654 -20.45 -34.98 -82.39
CA LEU A 654 -20.02 -36.38 -82.50
C LEU A 654 -19.32 -36.60 -83.84
N ASP A 655 -18.05 -36.98 -83.81
CA ASP A 655 -17.31 -37.47 -84.97
C ASP A 655 -17.72 -38.92 -85.26
N ILE A 656 -18.07 -39.23 -86.52
CA ILE A 656 -18.62 -40.53 -86.90
C ILE A 656 -17.90 -41.07 -88.15
N ALA A 657 -17.20 -42.21 -87.97
CA ALA A 657 -16.46 -42.89 -89.01
C ALA A 657 -16.73 -44.40 -89.01
N ALA A 658 -16.48 -45.05 -90.15
CA ALA A 658 -16.35 -46.49 -90.25
C ALA A 658 -14.90 -46.84 -90.60
N ASP A 659 -14.32 -47.85 -89.97
CA ASP A 659 -12.92 -48.26 -90.21
C ASP A 659 -12.68 -48.68 -91.68
N SER A 660 -13.75 -49.09 -92.38
CA SER A 660 -13.79 -49.40 -93.82
C SER A 660 -13.94 -48.17 -94.75
N GLY A 661 -14.12 -46.96 -94.22
CA GLY A 661 -14.34 -45.73 -95.00
C GLY A 661 -15.73 -45.60 -95.63
N ALA A 662 -16.67 -46.49 -95.29
CA ALA A 662 -18.03 -46.50 -95.81
C ALA A 662 -18.88 -45.30 -95.30
N PHE A 663 -19.82 -44.83 -96.12
CA PHE A 663 -20.77 -43.79 -95.70
C PHE A 663 -21.74 -44.32 -94.63
N VAL A 664 -21.91 -43.53 -93.57
CA VAL A 664 -22.82 -43.84 -92.45
C VAL A 664 -24.12 -43.04 -92.62
N GLN A 665 -25.27 -43.72 -92.60
CA GLN A 665 -26.58 -43.08 -92.47
C GLN A 665 -26.94 -42.94 -90.99
N LEU A 666 -27.39 -41.74 -90.61
CA LEU A 666 -27.71 -41.39 -89.23
C LEU A 666 -29.20 -41.09 -89.08
N THR A 667 -29.80 -41.60 -88.01
CA THR A 667 -31.14 -41.19 -87.59
C THR A 667 -31.24 -41.21 -86.07
N ALA A 668 -31.48 -40.04 -85.48
CA ALA A 668 -31.83 -39.95 -84.06
C ALA A 668 -33.30 -40.35 -83.89
N PHE A 669 -33.57 -41.22 -82.91
CA PHE A 669 -34.93 -41.63 -82.56
C PHE A 669 -35.09 -41.59 -81.04
N GLY A 670 -35.79 -40.59 -80.52
CA GLY A 670 -35.97 -40.43 -79.08
C GLY A 670 -36.40 -39.04 -78.62
N GLU A 671 -37.24 -38.30 -79.36
CA GLU A 671 -37.78 -37.07 -78.80
C GLU A 671 -38.56 -37.39 -77.50
N PRO A 672 -38.30 -36.69 -76.38
CA PRO A 672 -37.67 -35.36 -76.29
C PRO A 672 -36.37 -35.33 -75.44
N THR A 673 -35.53 -36.37 -75.44
CA THR A 673 -34.29 -36.38 -74.62
C THR A 673 -33.14 -35.60 -75.27
N CYS A 674 -32.93 -35.78 -76.57
CA CYS A 674 -31.90 -35.07 -77.34
C CYS A 674 -32.47 -34.51 -78.65
N GLY A 675 -31.97 -33.33 -79.04
CA GLY A 675 -32.21 -32.72 -80.34
C GLY A 675 -30.97 -32.77 -81.22
N THR A 676 -31.14 -32.78 -82.54
CA THR A 676 -30.04 -32.78 -83.52
C THR A 676 -30.24 -31.72 -84.59
N SER A 677 -29.17 -31.03 -85.01
CA SER A 677 -29.23 -30.21 -86.22
C SER A 677 -29.25 -31.10 -87.49
N ARG A 678 -29.84 -30.60 -88.58
CA ARG A 678 -30.33 -31.39 -89.74
C ARG A 678 -29.39 -32.50 -90.26
N ALA A 679 -29.88 -33.73 -90.33
CA ALA A 679 -29.18 -34.87 -90.93
C ALA A 679 -29.17 -34.84 -92.47
N PHE A 680 -28.00 -34.57 -93.06
CA PHE A 680 -27.57 -34.84 -94.45
C PHE A 680 -26.04 -35.09 -94.41
N PRO A 681 -25.40 -35.77 -95.37
CA PRO A 681 -24.11 -36.44 -95.12
C PRO A 681 -22.98 -35.47 -94.73
N VAL A 682 -22.64 -35.50 -93.45
CA VAL A 682 -21.52 -34.81 -92.80
C VAL A 682 -20.79 -35.79 -91.88
N PRO A 683 -19.47 -35.63 -91.66
CA PRO A 683 -18.72 -36.48 -90.74
C PRO A 683 -19.03 -36.20 -89.26
N THR A 684 -19.73 -35.10 -88.96
CA THR A 684 -19.98 -34.63 -87.59
C THR A 684 -21.46 -34.31 -87.35
N LEU A 685 -22.00 -34.77 -86.21
CA LEU A 685 -23.40 -34.54 -85.81
C LEU A 685 -23.47 -33.73 -84.52
N GLU A 686 -24.13 -32.57 -84.53
CA GLU A 686 -24.42 -31.84 -83.29
C GLU A 686 -25.62 -32.46 -82.56
N VAL A 687 -25.44 -32.76 -81.28
CA VAL A 687 -26.47 -33.30 -80.39
C VAL A 687 -26.59 -32.41 -79.16
N THR A 688 -27.78 -31.83 -78.97
CA THR A 688 -28.12 -31.00 -77.80
C THR A 688 -28.91 -31.84 -76.79
N ALA A 689 -28.49 -31.82 -75.53
CA ALA A 689 -29.19 -32.48 -74.44
C ALA A 689 -30.35 -31.62 -73.91
N LEU A 690 -31.57 -32.06 -74.18
CA LEU A 690 -32.80 -31.34 -73.86
C LEU A 690 -33.45 -31.82 -72.56
N LYS A 691 -33.34 -33.12 -72.25
CA LYS A 691 -33.86 -33.76 -71.02
C LYS A 691 -32.99 -34.94 -70.58
N ALA A 692 -32.99 -35.21 -69.28
CA ALA A 692 -32.23 -36.34 -68.74
C ALA A 692 -32.92 -37.66 -69.09
N GLY A 693 -32.13 -38.68 -69.44
CA GLY A 693 -32.64 -39.95 -69.95
C GLY A 693 -31.69 -40.56 -70.98
N THR A 694 -32.19 -41.49 -71.78
CA THR A 694 -31.40 -42.11 -72.85
C THR A 694 -31.54 -41.29 -74.14
N CYS A 695 -30.42 -40.88 -74.73
CA CYS A 695 -30.37 -40.45 -76.13
C CYS A 695 -29.98 -41.67 -76.97
N THR A 696 -30.68 -41.87 -78.09
CA THR A 696 -30.44 -43.02 -78.99
C THR A 696 -30.18 -42.52 -80.40
N ILE A 697 -28.96 -42.76 -80.88
CA ILE A 697 -28.53 -42.45 -82.23
C ILE A 697 -28.32 -43.76 -82.97
N ARG A 698 -29.00 -43.93 -84.11
CA ARG A 698 -28.86 -45.08 -84.97
C ARG A 698 -27.93 -44.74 -86.14
N ALA A 699 -26.79 -45.42 -86.21
CA ALA A 699 -25.79 -45.33 -87.27
C ALA A 699 -25.74 -46.65 -88.04
N VAL A 700 -25.79 -46.60 -89.37
CA VAL A 700 -25.73 -47.79 -90.23
C VAL A 700 -24.78 -47.55 -91.39
N THR A 701 -23.81 -48.44 -91.62
CA THR A 701 -22.96 -48.38 -92.83
C THR A 701 -23.70 -48.87 -94.06
N GLY A 702 -23.55 -48.16 -95.17
CA GLY A 702 -23.88 -48.71 -96.49
C GLY A 702 -22.86 -49.78 -96.88
N ALA A 703 -23.31 -50.95 -97.32
CA ALA A 703 -22.40 -52.03 -97.72
C ALA A 703 -21.58 -51.63 -98.96
N SER A 704 -20.25 -51.51 -98.80
CA SER A 704 -19.31 -51.13 -99.88
C SER A 704 -18.14 -52.10 -100.12
N ASP A 705 -17.89 -53.08 -99.24
CA ASP A 705 -16.86 -54.13 -99.40
C ASP A 705 -17.41 -55.52 -99.01
N PRO A 706 -17.13 -56.61 -99.77
CA PRO A 706 -17.62 -57.95 -99.48
C PRO A 706 -16.86 -58.75 -98.39
N ASN A 707 -15.70 -58.31 -97.91
CA ASN A 707 -14.95 -58.99 -96.82
C ASN A 707 -15.35 -58.50 -95.41
N VAL A 708 -16.32 -57.59 -95.35
CA VAL A 708 -16.66 -56.79 -94.18
C VAL A 708 -18.15 -56.94 -93.94
N LEU A 709 -18.55 -57.39 -92.74
CA LEU A 709 -19.98 -57.52 -92.42
C LEU A 709 -20.59 -56.14 -92.21
N PRO A 710 -21.77 -55.82 -92.78
CA PRO A 710 -22.40 -54.52 -92.59
C PRO A 710 -22.68 -54.26 -91.11
N ALA A 711 -22.25 -53.11 -90.63
CA ALA A 711 -22.35 -52.73 -89.24
C ALA A 711 -23.59 -51.86 -89.01
N GLU A 712 -24.40 -52.26 -88.04
CA GLU A 712 -25.37 -51.37 -87.39
C GLU A 712 -24.82 -51.05 -86.00
N LEU A 713 -24.66 -49.76 -85.72
CA LEU A 713 -24.30 -49.27 -84.40
C LEU A 713 -25.44 -48.40 -83.87
N ILE A 714 -26.17 -48.94 -82.91
CA ILE A 714 -27.07 -48.15 -82.08
C ILE A 714 -26.22 -47.62 -80.91
N VAL A 715 -25.93 -46.32 -80.94
CA VAL A 715 -25.26 -45.63 -79.83
C VAL A 715 -26.35 -45.12 -78.90
N THR A 716 -26.51 -45.80 -77.77
CA THR A 716 -27.24 -45.26 -76.62
C THR A 716 -26.23 -44.66 -75.65
N PHE A 717 -26.34 -43.37 -75.39
CA PHE A 717 -25.67 -42.74 -74.25
C PHE A 717 -26.68 -42.06 -73.35
N ARG A 718 -26.34 -41.94 -72.08
CA ARG A 718 -27.22 -41.35 -71.08
C ARG A 718 -26.95 -39.86 -70.99
N ILE A 719 -28.00 -39.06 -71.19
CA ILE A 719 -27.99 -37.68 -70.76
C ILE A 719 -28.19 -37.67 -69.25
N PHE A 720 -27.18 -37.18 -68.55
CA PHE A 720 -27.22 -36.97 -67.12
C PHE A 720 -27.94 -35.66 -66.80
N GLN A 721 -28.35 -35.51 -65.55
CA GLN A 721 -28.99 -34.29 -65.11
C GLN A 721 -28.03 -33.08 -65.21
N GLY A 722 -28.58 -31.96 -65.68
CA GLY A 722 -27.91 -30.66 -65.74
C GLY A 722 -27.49 -30.19 -64.35
N ALA A 723 -26.28 -29.64 -64.22
CA ALA A 723 -25.95 -28.83 -63.05
C ALA A 723 -26.70 -27.49 -63.14
N GLN A 724 -27.04 -26.90 -61.99
CA GLN A 724 -27.68 -25.59 -61.93
C GLN A 724 -27.23 -24.83 -60.69
N SER A 725 -27.39 -23.51 -60.73
CA SER A 725 -27.03 -22.59 -59.66
C SER A 725 -28.21 -21.70 -59.27
N ILE A 726 -28.17 -21.19 -58.03
CA ILE A 726 -29.08 -20.14 -57.54
C ILE A 726 -28.32 -18.81 -57.58
N THR A 727 -28.94 -17.79 -58.16
CA THR A 727 -28.47 -16.41 -58.11
C THR A 727 -29.42 -15.61 -57.22
N ALA A 728 -28.89 -14.89 -56.24
CA ALA A 728 -29.65 -14.01 -55.37
C ALA A 728 -28.79 -12.79 -54.97
N PRO A 729 -29.37 -11.57 -54.91
CA PRO A 729 -28.67 -10.39 -54.40
C PRO A 729 -28.34 -10.54 -52.90
N GLU A 730 -27.58 -9.59 -52.37
CA GLU A 730 -27.43 -9.41 -50.93
C GLU A 730 -28.73 -8.82 -50.33
N LEU A 731 -28.87 -8.88 -49.00
CA LEU A 731 -30.03 -8.37 -48.26
C LEU A 731 -29.57 -7.22 -47.36
N ASP A 732 -30.39 -6.19 -47.22
CA ASP A 732 -30.03 -4.97 -46.50
C ASP A 732 -30.08 -5.16 -44.97
N THR A 733 -29.31 -4.35 -44.24
CA THR A 733 -29.49 -4.21 -42.78
C THR A 733 -30.78 -3.45 -42.50
N VAL A 734 -31.64 -3.98 -41.61
CA VAL A 734 -32.97 -3.40 -41.32
C VAL A 734 -33.25 -3.32 -39.82
N ALA A 735 -34.26 -2.54 -39.42
CA ALA A 735 -34.72 -2.49 -38.05
C ALA A 735 -35.69 -3.65 -37.71
N VAL A 736 -35.87 -3.96 -36.42
CA VAL A 736 -36.94 -4.87 -35.95
C VAL A 736 -38.30 -4.38 -36.46
N GLY A 737 -39.13 -5.31 -36.96
CA GLY A 737 -40.44 -5.03 -37.57
C GLY A 737 -40.40 -4.72 -39.07
N ALA A 738 -39.21 -4.53 -39.68
CA ALA A 738 -39.08 -4.32 -41.11
C ALA A 738 -39.27 -5.61 -41.94
N GLN A 739 -39.57 -5.44 -43.23
CA GLN A 739 -39.74 -6.54 -44.18
C GLN A 739 -38.83 -6.37 -45.40
N GLN A 740 -38.30 -7.48 -45.91
CA GLN A 740 -37.48 -7.56 -47.12
C GLN A 740 -38.01 -8.64 -48.07
N THR A 741 -37.86 -8.43 -49.38
CA THR A 741 -38.26 -9.41 -50.40
C THR A 741 -37.04 -10.05 -51.04
N VAL A 742 -36.98 -11.38 -51.01
CA VAL A 742 -35.85 -12.18 -51.51
C VAL A 742 -36.04 -12.48 -53.00
N ALA A 743 -35.28 -11.80 -53.86
CA ALA A 743 -35.33 -11.96 -55.31
C ALA A 743 -34.31 -13.02 -55.81
N ALA A 744 -34.58 -14.30 -55.54
CA ALA A 744 -33.72 -15.42 -55.95
C ALA A 744 -34.22 -16.10 -57.24
N THR A 745 -33.30 -16.49 -58.13
CA THR A 745 -33.58 -17.21 -59.39
C THR A 745 -32.66 -18.42 -59.57
N ALA A 746 -33.17 -19.51 -60.15
CA ALA A 746 -32.36 -20.67 -60.51
C ALA A 746 -32.06 -20.70 -62.01
N SER A 747 -30.85 -21.14 -62.41
CA SER A 747 -30.44 -21.19 -63.82
C SER A 747 -31.26 -22.17 -64.68
N SER A 748 -31.99 -23.11 -64.05
CA SER A 748 -32.94 -24.03 -64.68
C SER A 748 -34.33 -23.42 -64.95
N GLY A 749 -34.61 -22.21 -64.43
CA GLY A 749 -35.95 -21.62 -64.41
C GLY A 749 -36.91 -22.24 -63.38
N LEU A 750 -36.46 -23.20 -62.57
CA LEU A 750 -37.26 -23.81 -61.50
C LEU A 750 -37.44 -22.85 -60.30
N PRO A 751 -38.55 -22.92 -59.56
CA PRO A 751 -38.78 -22.06 -58.40
C PRO A 751 -37.78 -22.35 -57.27
N VAL A 752 -37.26 -21.28 -56.65
CA VAL A 752 -36.38 -21.33 -55.48
C VAL A 752 -37.24 -21.24 -54.22
N ALA A 753 -37.03 -22.16 -53.27
CA ALA A 753 -37.67 -22.10 -51.95
C ALA A 753 -36.82 -21.25 -51.00
N VAL A 754 -37.46 -20.27 -50.36
CA VAL A 754 -36.87 -19.40 -49.33
C VAL A 754 -37.28 -19.95 -47.96
N THR A 755 -36.30 -20.21 -47.10
CA THR A 755 -36.53 -20.77 -45.76
C THR A 755 -35.63 -20.10 -44.73
N VAL A 756 -36.09 -19.98 -43.49
CA VAL A 756 -35.24 -19.53 -42.36
C VAL A 756 -34.82 -20.78 -41.57
N PRO A 757 -33.51 -21.09 -41.47
CA PRO A 757 -33.01 -22.17 -40.61
C PRO A 757 -33.45 -21.98 -39.16
N LEU A 758 -33.63 -23.07 -38.41
CA LEU A 758 -34.08 -23.03 -37.01
C LEU A 758 -33.28 -22.03 -36.15
N ALA A 759 -31.97 -21.93 -36.36
CA ALA A 759 -31.08 -21.02 -35.63
C ALA A 759 -31.33 -19.51 -35.86
N SER A 760 -32.15 -19.14 -36.84
CA SER A 760 -32.50 -17.72 -37.14
C SER A 760 -34.00 -17.43 -36.99
N GLN A 761 -34.83 -18.40 -36.60
CA GLN A 761 -36.29 -18.22 -36.51
C GLN A 761 -36.73 -17.27 -35.39
N ASP A 762 -35.90 -17.10 -34.35
CA ASP A 762 -36.13 -16.11 -33.29
C ASP A 762 -35.87 -14.67 -33.79
N VAL A 763 -34.96 -14.49 -34.77
CA VAL A 763 -34.56 -13.20 -35.33
C VAL A 763 -35.47 -12.77 -36.49
N CYS A 764 -35.93 -13.72 -37.32
CA CYS A 764 -36.72 -13.43 -38.51
C CYS A 764 -37.60 -14.61 -38.95
N VAL A 765 -38.66 -14.31 -39.71
CA VAL A 765 -39.58 -15.31 -40.28
C VAL A 765 -39.76 -15.10 -41.78
N ALA A 766 -39.76 -16.18 -42.57
CA ALA A 766 -40.08 -16.15 -43.99
C ALA A 766 -41.53 -16.58 -44.27
N SER A 767 -42.20 -15.87 -45.17
CA SER A 767 -43.50 -16.21 -45.73
C SER A 767 -43.47 -16.01 -47.25
N GLY A 768 -43.47 -17.10 -48.01
CA GLY A 768 -43.20 -17.05 -49.44
C GLY A 768 -41.77 -16.54 -49.70
N THR A 769 -41.63 -15.46 -50.45
CA THR A 769 -40.35 -14.79 -50.72
C THR A 769 -40.07 -13.60 -49.78
N THR A 770 -40.98 -13.28 -48.86
CA THR A 770 -40.82 -12.14 -47.94
C THR A 770 -40.26 -12.60 -46.59
N VAL A 771 -39.21 -11.95 -46.12
CA VAL A 771 -38.63 -12.15 -44.78
C VAL A 771 -38.99 -10.95 -43.90
N THR A 772 -39.54 -11.21 -42.72
CA THR A 772 -39.89 -10.19 -41.71
C THR A 772 -38.90 -10.30 -40.55
N ALA A 773 -38.30 -9.18 -40.16
CA ALA A 773 -37.43 -9.09 -39.00
C ALA A 773 -38.27 -9.00 -37.70
N THR A 774 -38.07 -9.92 -36.76
CA THR A 774 -38.88 -10.06 -35.54
C THR A 774 -38.13 -9.76 -34.26
N ALA A 775 -36.81 -9.95 -34.23
CA ALA A 775 -35.94 -9.57 -33.11
C ALA A 775 -34.56 -9.11 -33.61
N ALA A 776 -33.79 -8.47 -32.75
CA ALA A 776 -32.41 -8.08 -33.02
C ALA A 776 -31.48 -9.30 -33.23
N GLY A 777 -30.52 -9.20 -34.14
CA GLY A 777 -29.53 -10.25 -34.38
C GLY A 777 -29.20 -10.46 -35.86
N THR A 778 -28.55 -11.57 -36.20
CA THR A 778 -28.28 -11.97 -37.59
C THR A 778 -29.39 -12.90 -38.10
N CYS A 779 -30.08 -12.49 -39.16
CA CYS A 779 -31.05 -13.33 -39.86
C CYS A 779 -30.36 -14.05 -41.02
N SER A 780 -30.24 -15.37 -40.93
CA SER A 780 -29.76 -16.21 -42.04
C SER A 780 -30.95 -16.78 -42.82
N VAL A 781 -30.88 -16.69 -44.15
CA VAL A 781 -31.93 -17.08 -45.10
C VAL A 781 -31.35 -18.12 -46.05
N LEU A 782 -31.91 -19.32 -46.01
CA LEU A 782 -31.49 -20.47 -46.81
C LEU A 782 -32.35 -20.58 -48.07
N LEU A 783 -31.68 -20.48 -49.22
CA LEU A 783 -32.25 -20.60 -50.55
C LEU A 783 -31.97 -22.00 -51.08
N THR A 784 -33.01 -22.77 -51.36
CA THR A 784 -32.88 -24.15 -51.87
C THR A 784 -33.63 -24.34 -53.18
N GLN A 785 -33.08 -25.19 -54.04
CA GLN A 785 -33.73 -25.64 -55.26
C GLN A 785 -33.46 -27.15 -55.36
N ALA A 786 -34.52 -27.96 -55.30
CA ALA A 786 -34.44 -29.41 -55.08
C ALA A 786 -34.15 -30.25 -56.34
N GLY A 787 -33.79 -29.63 -57.46
CA GLY A 787 -33.68 -30.26 -58.76
C GLY A 787 -35.05 -30.56 -59.37
N ASN A 788 -35.06 -31.41 -60.39
CA ASN A 788 -36.22 -32.13 -60.90
C ASN A 788 -35.74 -33.42 -61.61
N THR A 789 -36.49 -33.91 -62.60
CA THR A 789 -36.06 -35.03 -63.46
C THR A 789 -34.85 -34.71 -64.33
N ASP A 790 -34.65 -33.44 -64.69
CA ASP A 790 -33.73 -32.99 -65.72
C ASP A 790 -32.50 -32.25 -65.17
N TYR A 791 -32.62 -31.63 -63.99
CA TYR A 791 -31.54 -30.93 -63.30
C TYR A 791 -31.30 -31.50 -61.90
N LEU A 792 -30.02 -31.57 -61.52
CA LEU A 792 -29.59 -31.90 -60.15
C LEU A 792 -30.06 -30.80 -59.18
N PRO A 793 -30.22 -31.09 -57.88
CA PRO A 793 -30.39 -30.06 -56.87
C PRO A 793 -29.30 -28.99 -56.98
N ALA A 794 -29.69 -27.72 -56.93
CA ALA A 794 -28.71 -26.63 -56.91
C ALA A 794 -27.98 -26.63 -55.55
N PRO A 795 -26.68 -26.29 -55.51
CA PRO A 795 -26.00 -26.00 -54.25
C PRO A 795 -26.80 -24.92 -53.48
N PRO A 796 -27.13 -25.15 -52.20
CA PRO A 796 -27.92 -24.20 -51.43
C PRO A 796 -27.14 -22.90 -51.23
N VAL A 797 -27.84 -21.77 -51.32
CA VAL A 797 -27.25 -20.45 -51.12
C VAL A 797 -27.75 -19.87 -49.80
N LEU A 798 -26.83 -19.54 -48.90
CA LEU A 798 -27.13 -18.78 -47.70
C LEU A 798 -27.00 -17.28 -47.99
N ARG A 799 -27.91 -16.48 -47.43
CA ARG A 799 -27.85 -15.02 -47.38
C ARG A 799 -28.07 -14.59 -45.95
N GLU A 800 -27.30 -13.63 -45.48
CA GLU A 800 -27.41 -13.13 -44.10
C GLU A 800 -27.58 -11.62 -44.12
N PHE A 801 -28.37 -11.11 -43.18
CA PHE A 801 -28.46 -9.67 -42.91
C PHE A 801 -28.66 -9.40 -41.43
N THR A 802 -28.25 -8.21 -40.99
CA THR A 802 -28.37 -7.79 -39.61
C THR A 802 -29.71 -7.11 -39.37
N VAL A 803 -30.42 -7.54 -38.32
CA VAL A 803 -31.55 -6.82 -37.73
C VAL A 803 -31.05 -5.98 -36.57
N ARG A 804 -31.37 -4.68 -36.58
CA ARG A 804 -30.99 -3.72 -35.53
C ARG A 804 -32.18 -3.31 -34.65
N SER A 805 -31.96 -3.16 -33.35
CA SER A 805 -32.88 -2.52 -32.40
C SER A 805 -32.14 -1.46 -31.57
N PRO A 806 -32.59 -0.20 -31.56
CA PRO A 806 -32.03 0.82 -30.67
C PRO A 806 -32.45 0.56 -29.22
N VAL A 807 -31.54 0.89 -28.29
CA VAL A 807 -31.74 0.89 -26.84
C VAL A 807 -31.21 2.22 -26.32
N THR A 808 -32.05 2.95 -25.59
CA THR A 808 -31.70 4.28 -25.08
C THR A 808 -31.19 4.18 -23.65
N VAL A 809 -29.99 4.71 -23.41
CA VAL A 809 -29.40 4.95 -22.10
C VAL A 809 -29.67 6.40 -21.70
N THR A 810 -30.33 6.60 -20.57
CA THR A 810 -30.64 7.93 -20.03
C THR A 810 -29.85 8.14 -18.75
N ALA A 811 -29.00 9.17 -18.69
CA ALA A 811 -28.31 9.50 -17.44
C ALA A 811 -29.33 10.03 -16.42
N GLN A 812 -29.21 9.60 -15.17
CA GLN A 812 -30.04 10.13 -14.08
C GLN A 812 -29.53 11.52 -13.65
N ASP A 813 -30.46 12.40 -13.30
CA ASP A 813 -30.13 13.67 -12.64
C ASP A 813 -29.54 13.39 -11.25
N GLU A 814 -28.52 14.15 -10.85
CA GLU A 814 -27.80 13.99 -9.59
C GLU A 814 -27.61 15.35 -8.90
N THR A 815 -27.49 15.38 -7.57
CA THR A 815 -27.21 16.61 -6.82
C THR A 815 -26.14 16.41 -5.77
N ILE A 816 -25.07 17.23 -5.84
CA ILE A 816 -23.95 17.21 -4.89
C ILE A 816 -23.73 18.58 -4.25
N VAL A 817 -23.05 18.59 -3.11
CA VAL A 817 -22.40 19.78 -2.57
C VAL A 817 -21.05 19.98 -3.28
N TYR A 818 -20.63 21.23 -3.48
CA TYR A 818 -19.34 21.56 -4.08
C TYR A 818 -18.17 20.82 -3.41
N GLY A 819 -17.32 20.19 -4.23
CA GLY A 819 -16.23 19.31 -3.78
C GLY A 819 -16.64 17.87 -3.44
N GLY A 820 -17.92 17.54 -3.43
CA GLY A 820 -18.40 16.16 -3.33
C GLY A 820 -18.08 15.34 -4.58
N THR A 821 -18.01 14.02 -4.43
CA THR A 821 -17.86 13.08 -5.55
C THR A 821 -19.25 12.72 -6.10
N PRO A 822 -19.61 13.11 -7.34
CA PRO A 822 -20.89 12.73 -7.93
C PRO A 822 -20.95 11.23 -8.25
N ALA A 823 -22.10 10.61 -7.97
CA ALA A 823 -22.37 9.21 -8.28
C ALA A 823 -23.26 9.12 -9.54
N PHE A 824 -22.65 8.99 -10.71
CA PHE A 824 -23.40 8.94 -11.97
C PHE A 824 -24.09 7.59 -12.17
N ALA A 825 -25.42 7.62 -12.26
CA ALA A 825 -26.27 6.48 -12.59
C ALA A 825 -26.97 6.69 -13.94
N PHE A 826 -27.50 5.61 -14.52
CA PHE A 826 -28.25 5.64 -15.77
C PHE A 826 -29.35 4.57 -15.80
N ASP A 827 -30.42 4.87 -16.54
CA ASP A 827 -31.49 3.93 -16.86
C ASP A 827 -31.37 3.45 -18.31
N VAL A 828 -31.84 2.22 -18.57
CA VAL A 828 -31.88 1.60 -19.90
C VAL A 828 -33.33 1.41 -20.32
N SER A 829 -33.69 1.85 -21.54
CA SER A 829 -35.07 1.82 -22.04
C SER A 829 -35.67 0.41 -22.16
N ASP A 830 -34.82 -0.61 -22.27
CA ASP A 830 -35.18 -2.03 -22.19
C ASP A 830 -34.23 -2.73 -21.21
N ALA A 831 -34.71 -2.96 -19.99
CA ALA A 831 -33.96 -3.63 -18.93
C ALA A 831 -33.74 -5.14 -19.17
N THR A 832 -34.25 -5.72 -20.27
CA THR A 832 -33.96 -7.10 -20.67
C THR A 832 -32.70 -7.22 -21.55
N VAL A 833 -32.19 -6.11 -22.07
CA VAL A 833 -30.93 -6.07 -22.84
C VAL A 833 -29.76 -5.84 -21.89
N GLU A 834 -28.77 -6.72 -21.95
CA GLU A 834 -27.54 -6.57 -21.18
C GLU A 834 -26.70 -5.42 -21.75
N VAL A 835 -26.59 -4.31 -21.02
CA VAL A 835 -25.76 -3.15 -21.38
C VAL A 835 -24.57 -3.10 -20.43
N THR A 836 -23.34 -3.18 -20.94
CA THR A 836 -22.11 -3.20 -20.13
C THR A 836 -21.12 -2.12 -20.57
N GLY A 837 -20.27 -1.64 -19.66
CA GLY A 837 -19.21 -0.68 -19.99
C GLY A 837 -19.70 0.71 -20.43
N VAL A 838 -20.93 1.09 -20.05
CA VAL A 838 -21.39 2.48 -20.16
C VAL A 838 -20.73 3.29 -19.05
N GLU A 839 -20.12 4.40 -19.42
CA GLU A 839 -19.56 5.38 -18.48
C GLU A 839 -20.34 6.70 -18.62
N CYS A 840 -20.74 7.27 -17.49
CA CYS A 840 -21.45 8.54 -17.41
C CYS A 840 -20.64 9.52 -16.56
N GLY A 841 -20.60 10.79 -16.98
CA GLY A 841 -19.85 11.81 -16.24
C GLY A 841 -20.18 13.24 -16.65
N ALA A 842 -19.75 14.17 -15.82
CA ALA A 842 -19.78 15.61 -16.07
C ALA A 842 -18.35 16.15 -16.12
N ALA A 843 -18.06 17.08 -17.03
CA ALA A 843 -16.72 17.61 -17.23
C ALA A 843 -16.33 18.61 -16.12
N ALA A 844 -15.13 18.44 -15.54
CA ALA A 844 -14.57 19.38 -14.58
C ALA A 844 -14.13 20.71 -15.25
N PRO A 845 -14.12 21.85 -14.54
CA PRO A 845 -14.38 22.02 -13.10
C PRO A 845 -15.87 22.11 -12.74
N LEU A 846 -16.27 21.35 -11.73
CA LEU A 846 -17.65 21.30 -11.22
C LEU A 846 -17.90 22.40 -10.19
N THR A 847 -17.97 23.66 -10.64
CA THR A 847 -18.39 24.81 -9.81
C THR A 847 -19.86 24.75 -9.44
N VAL A 848 -20.31 25.53 -8.46
CA VAL A 848 -21.74 25.68 -8.15
C VAL A 848 -22.53 26.08 -9.40
N GLY A 849 -23.69 25.43 -9.60
CA GLY A 849 -24.52 25.55 -10.80
C GLY A 849 -24.94 24.19 -11.36
N THR A 850 -25.46 24.18 -12.58
CA THR A 850 -25.93 22.97 -13.28
C THR A 850 -24.97 22.58 -14.41
N HIS A 851 -24.56 21.30 -14.44
CA HIS A 851 -23.67 20.73 -15.45
C HIS A 851 -24.36 19.56 -16.17
N PRO A 852 -24.12 19.35 -17.48
CA PRO A 852 -24.66 18.19 -18.17
C PRO A 852 -23.94 16.90 -17.75
N ILE A 853 -24.71 15.84 -17.49
CA ILE A 853 -24.21 14.48 -17.33
C ILE A 853 -24.32 13.80 -18.69
N THR A 854 -23.19 13.46 -19.29
CA THR A 854 -23.12 12.76 -20.58
C THR A 854 -22.68 11.32 -20.37
N CYS A 855 -23.43 10.37 -20.92
CA CYS A 855 -23.05 8.96 -20.99
C CYS A 855 -22.43 8.62 -22.36
N GLY A 856 -21.54 7.64 -22.38
CA GLY A 856 -20.89 7.13 -23.59
C GLY A 856 -20.24 5.77 -23.37
N GLY A 857 -19.43 5.34 -24.34
CA GLY A 857 -18.83 3.99 -24.34
C GLY A 857 -19.87 2.93 -24.66
N GLY A 858 -20.04 1.96 -23.76
CA GLY A 858 -21.07 0.94 -23.82
C GLY A 858 -20.83 -0.17 -24.85
N SER A 859 -21.22 -1.38 -24.48
CA SER A 859 -21.38 -2.51 -25.39
C SER A 859 -22.72 -3.20 -25.14
N VAL A 860 -23.29 -3.73 -26.22
CA VAL A 860 -24.58 -4.43 -26.25
C VAL A 860 -24.47 -5.68 -27.12
N PRO A 861 -25.34 -6.69 -26.92
CA PRO A 861 -25.38 -7.87 -27.77
C PRO A 861 -25.53 -7.55 -29.26
N ALA A 862 -25.05 -8.47 -30.10
CA ALA A 862 -25.11 -8.32 -31.55
C ALA A 862 -26.56 -8.09 -32.03
N GLY A 863 -26.77 -7.01 -32.79
CA GLY A 863 -28.10 -6.58 -33.25
C GLY A 863 -28.71 -5.44 -32.43
N PHE A 864 -28.12 -5.01 -31.32
CA PHE A 864 -28.56 -3.80 -30.62
C PHE A 864 -27.65 -2.60 -30.95
N THR A 865 -28.17 -1.38 -30.75
CA THR A 865 -27.41 -0.12 -30.86
C THR A 865 -27.75 0.80 -29.69
N LEU A 866 -26.76 1.53 -29.16
CA LEU A 866 -26.95 2.45 -28.04
C LEU A 866 -27.21 3.89 -28.51
N ASP A 867 -28.28 4.49 -27.99
CA ASP A 867 -28.56 5.92 -28.05
C ASP A 867 -28.43 6.53 -26.65
N TYR A 868 -27.95 7.78 -26.54
CA TYR A 868 -27.68 8.42 -25.24
C TYR A 868 -28.52 9.68 -25.03
N VAL A 869 -29.15 9.78 -23.86
CA VAL A 869 -29.86 10.96 -23.38
C VAL A 869 -29.14 11.52 -22.15
N PRO A 870 -28.73 12.80 -22.15
CA PRO A 870 -28.01 13.41 -21.02
C PRO A 870 -28.96 13.74 -19.85
N GLY A 871 -28.39 13.73 -18.65
CA GLY A 871 -29.01 14.19 -17.40
C GLY A 871 -28.36 15.47 -16.89
N THR A 872 -28.71 15.88 -15.68
CA THR A 872 -28.28 17.14 -15.05
C THR A 872 -27.64 16.90 -13.69
N LEU A 873 -26.39 17.32 -13.53
CA LEU A 873 -25.71 17.40 -12.24
C LEU A 873 -25.92 18.80 -11.66
N THR A 874 -26.57 18.90 -10.51
CA THR A 874 -26.70 20.16 -9.76
C THR A 874 -25.66 20.20 -8.64
N VAL A 875 -24.82 21.24 -8.63
CA VAL A 875 -23.81 21.48 -7.60
C VAL A 875 -24.25 22.64 -6.71
N THR A 876 -24.50 22.36 -5.43
CA THR A 876 -24.89 23.35 -4.41
C THR A 876 -23.68 23.86 -3.62
N PRO A 877 -23.73 25.09 -3.04
CA PRO A 877 -22.61 25.63 -2.28
C PRO A 877 -22.20 24.77 -1.08
N ALA A 878 -20.90 24.68 -0.82
CA ALA A 878 -20.37 24.07 0.40
C ALA A 878 -20.36 25.07 1.58
N PRO A 879 -20.57 24.63 2.83
CA PRO A 879 -20.50 25.53 3.97
C PRO A 879 -19.06 25.98 4.24
N ALA A 880 -18.85 27.28 4.39
CA ALA A 880 -17.60 27.86 4.91
C ALA A 880 -17.90 28.67 6.19
N VAL A 881 -17.03 28.57 7.19
CA VAL A 881 -17.16 29.28 8.47
C VAL A 881 -15.98 30.21 8.65
N VAL A 882 -16.23 31.51 8.59
CA VAL A 882 -15.26 32.55 8.93
C VAL A 882 -15.28 32.73 10.44
N THR A 883 -14.19 32.37 11.10
CA THR A 883 -14.00 32.61 12.53
C THR A 883 -13.16 33.86 12.71
N VAL A 884 -13.75 34.91 13.30
CA VAL A 884 -12.98 36.10 13.70
C VAL A 884 -12.07 35.70 14.85
N THR A 885 -10.76 35.87 14.68
CA THR A 885 -9.76 35.49 15.70
C THR A 885 -10.08 36.26 16.98
N PRO A 886 -10.29 35.60 18.14
CA PRO A 886 -10.93 36.23 19.29
C PRO A 886 -10.16 37.48 19.74
N PRO A 887 -10.72 38.69 19.58
CA PRO A 887 -10.11 39.88 20.13
C PRO A 887 -10.24 39.83 21.65
N GLN A 888 -9.13 40.02 22.35
CA GLN A 888 -9.13 40.30 23.78
C GLN A 888 -8.91 41.80 23.99
N VAL A 889 -9.65 42.38 24.93
CA VAL A 889 -9.53 43.79 25.33
C VAL A 889 -9.66 43.88 26.85
N GLN A 890 -8.90 44.75 27.50
CA GLN A 890 -9.10 45.02 28.93
C GLN A 890 -10.35 45.90 29.11
N HIS A 891 -10.87 46.00 30.34
CA HIS A 891 -11.89 46.98 30.64
C HIS A 891 -11.31 48.39 30.44
N SER A 892 -12.13 49.37 30.06
CA SER A 892 -11.72 50.75 29.72
C SER A 892 -10.76 50.93 28.53
N ASP A 893 -10.20 49.87 27.97
CA ASP A 893 -9.32 49.95 26.80
C ASP A 893 -10.09 50.25 25.49
N PRO A 894 -9.44 50.82 24.45
CA PRO A 894 -10.04 51.03 23.14
C PRO A 894 -10.53 49.72 22.50
N LEU A 895 -11.69 49.75 21.85
CA LEU A 895 -12.21 48.59 21.11
C LEU A 895 -11.20 48.19 20.01
N PRO A 896 -10.69 46.94 20.00
CA PRO A 896 -9.81 46.45 18.94
C PRO A 896 -10.56 46.36 17.60
N ASP A 897 -9.82 46.38 16.50
CA ASP A 897 -10.38 46.21 15.16
C ASP A 897 -10.98 44.80 14.98
N LEU A 898 -12.31 44.73 14.98
CA LEU A 898 -13.08 43.49 14.86
C LEU A 898 -13.15 42.96 13.42
N ASP A 899 -12.77 43.78 12.43
CA ASP A 899 -12.79 43.43 11.01
C ASP A 899 -11.39 42.96 10.51
N GLY A 900 -10.33 43.14 11.32
CA GLY A 900 -8.93 43.01 10.91
C GLY A 900 -8.27 41.63 10.98
N SER A 901 -8.82 40.66 11.72
CA SER A 901 -8.23 39.31 11.84
C SER A 901 -9.28 38.19 11.88
N TRP A 902 -9.16 37.26 10.94
CA TRP A 902 -10.06 36.10 10.81
C TRP A 902 -9.32 34.91 10.19
N THR A 903 -9.83 33.72 10.48
CA THR A 903 -9.53 32.46 9.80
C THR A 903 -10.79 31.94 9.12
N VAL A 904 -10.66 30.99 8.19
CA VAL A 904 -11.80 30.35 7.54
C VAL A 904 -11.60 28.84 7.47
N ASP A 905 -12.61 28.11 7.94
CA ASP A 905 -12.68 26.66 7.85
C ASP A 905 -13.72 26.24 6.79
N GLY A 906 -13.52 25.05 6.19
CA GLY A 906 -14.42 24.47 5.19
C GLY A 906 -14.05 24.74 3.73
N LEU A 907 -13.05 25.57 3.45
CA LEU A 907 -12.52 25.74 2.08
C LEU A 907 -11.71 24.52 1.62
N LEU A 908 -11.77 24.21 0.33
CA LEU A 908 -11.11 23.07 -0.28
C LEU A 908 -9.81 23.48 -0.98
N GLY A 909 -8.72 22.79 -0.65
CA GLY A 909 -7.43 22.94 -1.33
C GLY A 909 -6.87 24.36 -1.27
N THR A 910 -6.87 25.06 -2.41
CA THR A 910 -6.36 26.44 -2.57
C THR A 910 -7.47 27.47 -2.76
N ASP A 911 -8.73 27.11 -2.52
CA ASP A 911 -9.83 28.06 -2.61
C ASP A 911 -9.69 29.18 -1.57
N ALA A 912 -10.14 30.38 -1.94
CA ALA A 912 -10.08 31.57 -1.11
C ALA A 912 -11.43 32.31 -1.13
N LEU A 913 -11.75 33.00 -0.02
CA LEU A 913 -12.82 33.99 -0.02
C LEU A 913 -12.30 35.31 -0.62
N SER A 914 -13.21 36.05 -1.23
CA SER A 914 -12.96 37.37 -1.83
C SER A 914 -13.80 38.45 -1.16
N GLY A 915 -13.28 39.68 -1.12
CA GLY A 915 -13.90 40.81 -0.42
C GLY A 915 -13.10 41.24 0.80
N GLN A 916 -13.76 41.92 1.73
CA GLN A 916 -13.19 42.37 3.00
C GLN A 916 -14.21 42.07 4.09
N LEU A 917 -13.77 41.53 5.23
CA LEU A 917 -14.61 41.42 6.42
C LEU A 917 -14.99 42.85 6.86
N ALA A 918 -16.27 43.07 7.16
CA ALA A 918 -16.79 44.36 7.57
C ALA A 918 -18.02 44.22 8.46
N GLY A 919 -18.18 45.16 9.40
CA GLY A 919 -19.40 45.34 10.16
C GLY A 919 -19.58 44.38 11.33
N CYS A 920 -18.51 43.72 11.78
CA CYS A 920 -18.55 42.94 13.01
C CYS A 920 -18.82 43.84 14.23
N THR A 921 -19.80 43.46 15.05
CA THR A 921 -20.16 44.17 16.29
C THR A 921 -20.34 43.20 17.45
N ALA A 922 -19.76 43.51 18.61
CA ALA A 922 -19.90 42.69 19.81
C ALA A 922 -21.27 42.93 20.47
N ALA A 923 -22.16 41.94 20.35
CA ALA A 923 -23.52 42.01 20.88
C ALA A 923 -23.51 42.07 22.42
N GLY A 924 -24.20 43.06 22.98
CA GLY A 924 -24.26 43.28 24.43
C GLY A 924 -23.04 43.99 25.05
N ALA A 925 -21.94 44.18 24.30
CA ALA A 925 -20.81 44.97 24.76
C ALA A 925 -21.15 46.47 24.71
N THR A 926 -20.87 47.20 25.80
CA THR A 926 -21.09 48.65 25.89
C THR A 926 -19.80 49.41 25.61
N VAL A 927 -19.75 50.07 24.45
CA VAL A 927 -18.63 50.93 24.04
C VAL A 927 -19.00 52.40 24.22
N VAL A 928 -18.17 53.17 24.93
CA VAL A 928 -18.37 54.59 25.21
C VAL A 928 -17.11 55.35 24.80
N GLY A 929 -17.25 56.36 23.93
CA GLY A 929 -16.09 57.14 23.46
C GLY A 929 -15.04 56.35 22.66
N GLY A 930 -15.34 55.11 22.25
CA GLY A 930 -14.40 54.18 21.64
C GLY A 930 -13.79 53.15 22.60
N GLN A 931 -14.03 53.28 23.91
CA GLN A 931 -13.52 52.40 24.96
C GLN A 931 -14.55 51.36 25.42
N VAL A 932 -14.11 50.16 25.78
CA VAL A 932 -14.96 49.03 26.18
C VAL A 932 -15.26 49.10 27.68
N THR A 933 -16.46 49.54 28.02
CA THR A 933 -16.89 49.78 29.42
C THR A 933 -17.71 48.65 30.04
N SER A 934 -17.80 47.52 29.34
CA SER A 934 -18.45 46.30 29.80
C SER A 934 -17.69 45.63 30.94
N PRO A 935 -18.33 44.83 31.81
CA PRO A 935 -17.64 43.92 32.70
C PRO A 935 -16.93 42.79 31.91
N ALA A 936 -15.95 42.16 32.54
CA ALA A 936 -15.26 41.00 31.98
C ALA A 936 -16.25 39.86 31.63
N GLY A 937 -16.04 39.26 30.46
CA GLY A 937 -16.96 38.28 29.87
C GLY A 937 -16.76 38.12 28.36
N SER A 938 -17.52 37.18 27.78
CA SER A 938 -17.54 36.91 26.33
C SER A 938 -18.79 37.55 25.71
N TYR A 939 -18.60 38.24 24.59
CA TYR A 939 -19.65 38.97 23.86
C TYR A 939 -19.66 38.54 22.40
N ASP A 940 -20.68 37.81 21.98
CA ASP A 940 -20.78 37.23 20.63
C ASP A 940 -20.71 38.30 19.54
N LEU A 941 -19.96 38.03 18.46
CA LEU A 941 -19.90 38.92 17.32
C LEU A 941 -21.11 38.70 16.41
N THR A 942 -21.74 39.80 16.00
CA THR A 942 -22.91 39.83 15.13
C THR A 942 -22.77 40.91 14.06
N GLY A 943 -23.48 40.76 12.94
CA GLY A 943 -23.43 41.72 11.83
C GLY A 943 -22.25 41.57 10.86
N CYS A 944 -21.27 40.71 11.17
CA CYS A 944 -20.15 40.37 10.30
C CYS A 944 -20.61 39.96 8.89
N ALA A 945 -20.05 40.57 7.86
CA ALA A 945 -20.32 40.28 6.46
C ALA A 945 -19.14 40.67 5.55
N GLY A 946 -19.31 40.54 4.23
CA GLY A 946 -18.42 41.13 3.21
C GLY A 946 -17.43 40.18 2.54
N LEU A 947 -17.29 38.94 3.03
CA LEU A 947 -16.52 37.87 2.38
C LEU A 947 -17.45 36.96 1.56
N THR A 948 -17.05 36.61 0.34
CA THR A 948 -17.85 35.80 -0.60
C THR A 948 -16.99 34.89 -1.47
N ASN A 949 -17.53 33.72 -1.82
CA ASN A 949 -17.05 32.89 -2.93
C ASN A 949 -18.28 32.19 -3.55
N PRO A 950 -18.46 32.19 -4.90
CA PRO A 950 -19.64 31.58 -5.54
C PRO A 950 -19.86 30.09 -5.22
N ASN A 951 -18.80 29.37 -4.83
CA ASN A 951 -18.86 27.94 -4.52
C ASN A 951 -19.22 27.64 -3.05
N TYR A 952 -19.32 28.65 -2.18
CA TYR A 952 -19.51 28.45 -0.74
C TYR A 952 -20.63 29.32 -0.16
N ASP A 953 -21.39 28.75 0.78
CA ASP A 953 -22.28 29.50 1.66
C ASP A 953 -21.47 29.95 2.90
N VAL A 954 -21.25 31.26 3.01
CA VAL A 954 -20.31 31.84 3.99
C VAL A 954 -21.04 32.28 5.25
N SER A 955 -20.71 31.64 6.36
CA SER A 955 -21.19 31.96 7.70
C SER A 955 -20.08 32.55 8.57
N TYR A 956 -20.45 33.24 9.65
CA TYR A 956 -19.52 33.98 10.52
C TYR A 956 -19.70 33.58 11.98
N ALA A 957 -18.58 33.42 12.69
CA ALA A 957 -18.53 33.08 14.12
C ALA A 957 -17.41 33.86 14.83
N GLY A 958 -17.55 34.07 16.14
CA GLY A 958 -16.54 34.72 16.98
C GLY A 958 -17.17 35.43 18.18
N ALA A 959 -16.33 35.81 19.15
CA ALA A 959 -16.74 36.61 20.31
C ALA A 959 -15.59 37.53 20.77
N LEU A 960 -15.93 38.74 21.19
CA LEU A 960 -15.03 39.66 21.89
C LEU A 960 -14.88 39.20 23.34
N THR A 961 -13.66 38.98 23.81
CA THR A 961 -13.37 38.68 25.21
C THR A 961 -12.93 39.94 25.93
N VAL A 962 -13.74 40.41 26.88
CA VAL A 962 -13.35 41.50 27.79
C VAL A 962 -12.74 40.86 29.04
N VAL A 963 -11.53 41.31 29.41
CA VAL A 963 -10.86 40.92 30.67
C VAL A 963 -10.87 42.10 31.64
N PRO A 964 -10.68 41.87 32.97
CA PRO A 964 -10.60 42.96 33.92
C PRO A 964 -9.38 43.87 33.68
N GLU A 965 -9.49 45.12 34.13
CA GLU A 965 -8.42 46.12 34.14
C GLU A 965 -7.46 45.90 35.34
N ASP A 966 -6.16 46.17 35.16
CA ASP A 966 -5.14 45.84 36.15
C ASP A 966 -4.99 46.94 37.22
N VAL A 967 -5.04 46.53 38.50
CA VAL A 967 -4.88 47.43 39.65
C VAL A 967 -3.95 46.87 40.71
N THR A 968 -3.33 47.75 41.47
CA THR A 968 -2.58 47.44 42.68
C THR A 968 -3.37 47.87 43.91
N VAL A 969 -3.43 47.02 44.93
CA VAL A 969 -4.04 47.34 46.23
C VAL A 969 -2.92 47.51 47.27
N ALA A 970 -2.97 48.57 48.07
CA ALA A 970 -1.99 48.87 49.12
C ALA A 970 -2.66 49.26 50.44
N TYR A 971 -2.15 48.76 51.57
CA TYR A 971 -2.63 49.13 52.91
C TYR A 971 -1.94 50.40 53.43
N ASP A 972 -2.70 51.42 53.79
CA ASP A 972 -2.20 52.70 54.36
C ASP A 972 -2.82 53.07 55.73
N GLY A 973 -3.66 52.18 56.27
CA GLY A 973 -4.37 52.34 57.55
C GLY A 973 -3.47 52.39 58.80
N GLU A 974 -4.08 52.71 59.95
CA GLU A 974 -3.38 52.64 61.24
C GLU A 974 -3.04 51.18 61.58
N ARG A 975 -1.82 50.89 62.06
CA ARG A 975 -1.40 49.54 62.45
C ARG A 975 -1.63 49.21 63.93
N TYR A 976 -1.95 50.20 64.75
CA TYR A 976 -1.95 50.09 66.21
C TYR A 976 -3.17 50.77 66.83
N PHE A 977 -4.01 49.99 67.52
CA PHE A 977 -5.26 50.46 68.13
C PHE A 977 -5.29 50.15 69.63
N SER A 978 -6.03 50.96 70.40
CA SER A 978 -6.22 50.75 71.84
C SER A 978 -7.68 50.41 72.15
N THR A 979 -7.92 49.47 73.07
CA THR A 979 -9.26 49.21 73.64
C THR A 979 -9.61 50.15 74.79
N GLY A 980 -8.69 51.03 75.20
CA GLY A 980 -8.87 51.90 76.37
C GLY A 980 -9.13 51.09 77.64
N THR A 981 -10.29 51.30 78.27
CA THR A 981 -10.73 50.50 79.43
C THR A 981 -11.42 49.18 79.02
N GLY A 982 -11.94 49.10 77.80
CA GLY A 982 -12.69 47.97 77.26
C GLY A 982 -11.84 46.75 76.87
N THR A 983 -12.51 45.75 76.27
CA THR A 983 -11.91 44.48 75.79
C THR A 983 -11.78 44.41 74.27
N SER A 984 -12.47 45.28 73.54
CA SER A 984 -12.41 45.42 72.08
C SER A 984 -12.53 46.90 71.66
N THR A 985 -12.27 47.18 70.39
CA THR A 985 -12.37 48.53 69.80
C THR A 985 -12.85 48.49 68.35
N GLY A 986 -13.16 49.66 67.80
CA GLY A 986 -13.35 49.84 66.36
C GLY A 986 -12.00 50.05 65.68
N VAL A 987 -11.75 49.30 64.60
CA VAL A 987 -10.50 49.34 63.84
C VAL A 987 -10.80 49.91 62.46
N THR A 988 -10.33 51.13 62.18
CA THR A 988 -10.46 51.75 60.86
C THR A 988 -9.28 51.38 59.98
N VAL A 989 -9.56 50.58 58.95
CA VAL A 989 -8.63 50.21 57.88
C VAL A 989 -8.74 51.23 56.76
N GLY A 990 -7.57 51.70 56.31
CA GLY A 990 -7.40 52.46 55.08
C GLY A 990 -6.65 51.61 54.06
N ALA A 991 -7.02 51.76 52.79
CA ALA A 991 -6.26 51.24 51.66
C ALA A 991 -6.39 52.18 50.44
N VAL A 992 -5.47 52.02 49.50
CA VAL A 992 -5.48 52.69 48.19
C VAL A 992 -5.44 51.64 47.09
N VAL A 993 -6.30 51.79 46.10
CA VAL A 993 -6.34 51.05 44.84
C VAL A 993 -5.80 51.98 43.75
N THR A 994 -4.76 51.56 43.04
CA THR A 994 -4.13 52.36 41.97
C THR A 994 -4.14 51.56 40.69
N GLN A 995 -4.66 52.13 39.60
CA GLN A 995 -4.67 51.49 38.28
C GLN A 995 -3.25 51.40 37.70
N GLU A 996 -3.03 50.47 36.78
CA GLU A 996 -1.83 50.47 35.96
C GLU A 996 -1.73 51.76 35.11
N ALA A 997 -0.52 52.11 34.67
CA ALA A 997 -0.24 53.32 33.91
C ALA A 997 -0.17 53.01 32.40
N ASP A 998 -1.23 52.40 31.89
CA ASP A 998 -1.40 51.91 30.52
C ASP A 998 -1.77 53.03 29.52
N GLY A 999 -2.55 54.01 29.97
CA GLY A 999 -3.10 55.11 29.16
C GLY A 999 -4.63 55.12 29.06
N SER A 1000 -5.32 54.06 29.48
CA SER A 1000 -6.77 53.88 29.39
C SER A 1000 -7.46 53.79 30.77
N PRO A 1001 -7.23 54.73 31.71
CA PRO A 1001 -7.65 54.58 33.11
C PRO A 1001 -9.17 54.42 33.25
N GLY A 1002 -9.57 53.30 33.86
CA GLY A 1002 -10.95 52.96 34.18
C GLY A 1002 -11.58 53.75 35.32
N ASP A 1003 -12.88 53.51 35.53
CA ASP A 1003 -13.67 54.10 36.61
C ASP A 1003 -13.53 53.27 37.89
N LEU A 1004 -12.54 53.63 38.73
CA LEU A 1004 -12.28 52.99 40.02
C LEU A 1004 -13.50 52.94 40.94
N SER A 1005 -14.53 53.79 40.76
CA SER A 1005 -15.75 53.72 41.58
C SER A 1005 -16.59 52.46 41.35
N ARG A 1006 -16.30 51.70 40.28
CA ARG A 1006 -16.86 50.36 40.03
C ARG A 1006 -16.14 49.25 40.80
N ALA A 1007 -14.96 49.51 41.36
CA ALA A 1007 -14.24 48.56 42.19
C ALA A 1007 -14.87 48.47 43.59
N THR A 1008 -14.84 47.27 44.16
CA THR A 1008 -15.16 47.03 45.57
C THR A 1008 -14.10 46.15 46.19
N VAL A 1009 -13.80 46.34 47.48
CA VAL A 1009 -12.80 45.56 48.21
C VAL A 1009 -13.35 44.91 49.48
N ASP A 1010 -12.79 43.76 49.82
CA ASP A 1010 -12.99 43.08 51.10
C ASP A 1010 -11.85 43.43 52.06
N VAL A 1011 -12.18 43.86 53.27
CA VAL A 1011 -11.26 44.06 54.39
C VAL A 1011 -11.42 42.90 55.37
N LEU A 1012 -10.38 42.08 55.49
CA LEU A 1012 -10.38 40.82 56.23
C LEU A 1012 -9.33 40.86 57.36
N LEU A 1013 -9.73 40.52 58.59
CA LEU A 1013 -8.83 40.42 59.75
C LEU A 1013 -8.75 38.96 60.23
N PHE A 1014 -7.52 38.44 60.35
CA PHE A 1014 -7.23 37.10 60.87
C PHE A 1014 -6.39 37.19 62.14
N ALA A 1015 -6.86 36.65 63.26
CA ALA A 1015 -6.14 36.67 64.53
C ALA A 1015 -4.85 35.82 64.48
N SER A 1016 -3.83 36.19 65.23
CA SER A 1016 -2.56 35.45 65.31
C SER A 1016 -2.78 34.06 65.94
N GLY A 1017 -2.78 33.02 65.10
CA GLY A 1017 -3.14 31.65 65.47
C GLY A 1017 -4.33 31.08 64.68
N SER A 1018 -5.05 31.91 63.92
CA SER A 1018 -6.11 31.47 63.00
C SER A 1018 -5.51 30.75 61.79
N THR A 1019 -5.82 29.46 61.64
CA THR A 1019 -5.34 28.58 60.56
C THR A 1019 -6.44 28.15 59.58
N THR A 1020 -7.70 28.53 59.83
CA THR A 1020 -8.89 27.98 59.16
C THR A 1020 -9.17 28.59 57.77
N GLY A 1021 -8.38 29.57 57.33
CA GLY A 1021 -8.64 30.33 56.10
C GLY A 1021 -9.85 31.26 56.15
N VAL A 1022 -10.66 31.20 57.22
CA VAL A 1022 -11.82 32.06 57.46
C VAL A 1022 -11.39 33.28 58.28
N PRO A 1023 -11.77 34.51 57.90
CA PRO A 1023 -11.46 35.71 58.66
C PRO A 1023 -12.22 35.78 59.98
N ASP A 1024 -11.53 36.13 61.07
CA ASP A 1024 -12.13 36.34 62.39
C ASP A 1024 -13.09 37.55 62.39
N ARG A 1025 -12.81 38.56 61.58
CA ARG A 1025 -13.71 39.68 61.25
C ARG A 1025 -13.53 40.08 59.79
N ALA A 1026 -14.62 40.47 59.13
CA ALA A 1026 -14.59 40.95 57.75
C ALA A 1026 -15.57 42.11 57.55
N VAL A 1027 -15.25 42.99 56.60
CA VAL A 1027 -16.19 43.93 55.97
C VAL A 1027 -16.00 43.76 54.47
N THR A 1028 -17.03 43.26 53.79
CA THR A 1028 -16.97 42.89 52.36
C THR A 1028 -17.69 43.91 51.49
N GLY A 1029 -17.27 44.07 50.23
CA GLY A 1029 -17.93 44.98 49.29
C GLY A 1029 -17.79 46.47 49.64
N VAL A 1030 -16.67 46.87 50.24
CA VAL A 1030 -16.37 48.28 50.53
C VAL A 1030 -16.13 49.01 49.22
N ALA A 1031 -16.89 50.07 48.95
CA ALA A 1031 -16.71 50.88 47.75
C ALA A 1031 -15.34 51.58 47.74
N VAL A 1032 -14.70 51.58 46.58
CA VAL A 1032 -13.54 52.41 46.27
C VAL A 1032 -14.05 53.77 45.78
N ASP A 1033 -13.47 54.88 46.22
CA ASP A 1033 -13.82 56.19 45.69
C ASP A 1033 -13.09 56.53 44.37
N ALA A 1034 -13.50 57.61 43.70
CA ALA A 1034 -12.90 58.03 42.43
C ALA A 1034 -11.41 58.45 42.52
N SER A 1035 -10.85 58.57 43.73
CA SER A 1035 -9.41 58.77 43.97
C SER A 1035 -8.66 57.47 44.29
N GLY A 1036 -9.33 56.32 44.22
CA GLY A 1036 -8.80 55.01 44.57
C GLY A 1036 -8.80 54.73 46.07
N ARG A 1037 -9.36 55.60 46.92
CA ARG A 1037 -9.30 55.42 48.37
C ARG A 1037 -10.40 54.51 48.90
N VAL A 1038 -10.04 53.75 49.92
CA VAL A 1038 -10.89 52.82 50.66
C VAL A 1038 -10.80 53.16 52.14
N SER A 1039 -11.96 53.23 52.82
CA SER A 1039 -12.01 53.35 54.27
C SER A 1039 -13.12 52.47 54.84
N ALA A 1040 -12.77 51.57 55.76
CA ALA A 1040 -13.71 50.65 56.40
C ALA A 1040 -13.44 50.56 57.89
N THR A 1041 -14.49 50.58 58.72
CA THR A 1041 -14.36 50.37 60.17
C THR A 1041 -14.85 48.98 60.56
N VAL A 1042 -13.92 48.11 60.95
CA VAL A 1042 -14.19 46.79 61.50
C VAL A 1042 -14.54 46.94 62.99
N ALA A 1043 -15.78 46.64 63.35
CA ALA A 1043 -16.27 46.82 64.72
C ALA A 1043 -15.91 45.64 65.64
N GLY A 1044 -15.67 45.94 66.92
CA GLY A 1044 -15.57 44.93 67.97
C GLY A 1044 -14.35 44.00 67.87
N VAL A 1045 -13.22 44.51 67.36
CA VAL A 1045 -11.95 43.77 67.28
C VAL A 1045 -11.34 43.71 68.68
N ALA A 1046 -11.12 42.50 69.21
CA ALA A 1046 -10.58 42.28 70.55
C ALA A 1046 -9.09 42.59 70.62
N ALA A 1047 -8.54 42.75 71.83
CA ALA A 1047 -7.09 42.89 71.99
C ALA A 1047 -6.35 41.62 71.53
N GLY A 1048 -5.37 41.79 70.65
CA GLY A 1048 -4.61 40.74 69.98
C GLY A 1048 -3.86 41.26 68.74
N THR A 1049 -3.03 40.41 68.15
CA THR A 1049 -2.37 40.69 66.86
C THR A 1049 -3.16 40.04 65.74
N TYR A 1050 -3.29 40.75 64.62
CA TYR A 1050 -4.05 40.35 63.44
C TYR A 1050 -3.21 40.52 62.17
N ARG A 1051 -3.40 39.63 61.20
CA ARG A 1051 -3.06 39.87 59.79
C ARG A 1051 -4.27 40.57 59.16
N VAL A 1052 -4.07 41.75 58.61
CA VAL A 1052 -5.07 42.43 57.77
C VAL A 1052 -4.79 42.09 56.30
N VAL A 1053 -5.83 41.73 55.58
CA VAL A 1053 -5.81 41.50 54.13
C VAL A 1053 -6.86 42.41 53.51
N VAL A 1054 -6.47 43.19 52.50
CA VAL A 1054 -7.38 44.00 51.68
C VAL A 1054 -7.24 43.55 50.23
N ARG A 1055 -8.35 43.11 49.63
CA ARG A 1055 -8.37 42.53 48.28
C ARG A 1055 -9.61 42.96 47.52
N LEU A 1056 -9.61 42.87 46.20
CA LEU A 1056 -10.84 43.06 45.41
C LEU A 1056 -11.90 42.02 45.83
N SER A 1057 -13.16 42.48 45.90
CA SER A 1057 -14.29 41.63 46.32
C SER A 1057 -14.56 40.55 45.28
N THR A 1058 -15.03 39.38 45.70
CA THR A 1058 -15.22 38.19 44.82
C THR A 1058 -16.32 38.34 43.76
N GLY A 1059 -16.98 39.50 43.66
CA GLY A 1059 -17.93 39.86 42.61
C GLY A 1059 -17.47 41.03 41.72
N ASN A 1060 -16.22 41.48 41.84
CA ASN A 1060 -15.66 42.49 40.95
C ASN A 1060 -15.36 41.87 39.58
N ALA A 1061 -16.03 42.37 38.54
CA ALA A 1061 -15.82 41.98 37.14
C ALA A 1061 -15.12 43.05 36.30
N TYR A 1062 -14.70 44.16 36.92
CA TYR A 1062 -14.10 45.31 36.23
C TYR A 1062 -12.60 45.40 36.41
N PHE A 1063 -12.08 44.99 37.58
CA PHE A 1063 -10.66 45.08 37.91
C PHE A 1063 -10.10 43.77 38.46
N THR A 1064 -8.81 43.53 38.26
CA THR A 1064 -8.02 42.43 38.83
C THR A 1064 -6.75 42.99 39.48
N GLY A 1065 -6.23 42.32 40.51
CA GLY A 1065 -5.08 42.84 41.25
C GLY A 1065 -4.67 42.02 42.47
N PRO A 1066 -3.40 42.13 42.93
CA PRO A 1066 -2.91 41.42 44.11
C PRO A 1066 -3.55 41.95 45.39
N GLU A 1067 -3.68 41.08 46.40
CA GLU A 1067 -4.14 41.47 47.74
C GLU A 1067 -3.05 42.17 48.55
N ALA A 1068 -3.40 43.26 49.23
CA ALA A 1068 -2.55 43.92 50.21
C ALA A 1068 -2.58 43.15 51.54
N VAL A 1069 -1.42 42.84 52.10
CA VAL A 1069 -1.30 42.15 53.40
C VAL A 1069 -0.41 42.94 54.35
N ASP A 1070 -0.89 43.21 55.57
CA ASP A 1070 -0.14 43.92 56.61
C ASP A 1070 -0.44 43.35 58.02
N ARG A 1071 0.24 43.85 59.05
CA ARG A 1071 0.08 43.49 60.46
C ARG A 1071 -0.62 44.60 61.23
N LEU A 1072 -1.65 44.22 61.99
CA LEU A 1072 -2.49 45.10 62.78
C LEU A 1072 -2.51 44.61 64.24
N VAL A 1073 -2.29 45.50 65.21
CA VAL A 1073 -2.25 45.16 66.64
C VAL A 1073 -3.30 45.96 67.39
N VAL A 1074 -4.16 45.26 68.12
CA VAL A 1074 -5.12 45.86 69.06
C VAL A 1074 -4.64 45.58 70.48
N TYR A 1075 -4.43 46.63 71.27
CA TYR A 1075 -3.78 46.53 72.57
C TYR A 1075 -4.68 46.99 73.72
N ARG A 1076 -4.55 46.34 74.88
CA ARG A 1076 -5.18 46.77 76.14
C ARG A 1076 -4.14 47.45 77.05
N PRO A 1077 -4.27 48.76 77.35
CA PRO A 1077 -3.30 49.54 78.11
C PRO A 1077 -2.87 48.96 79.47
N SER A 1078 -1.57 48.95 79.74
CA SER A 1078 -0.98 48.87 81.09
C SER A 1078 -0.93 50.26 81.74
N THR A 1079 -0.81 50.32 83.08
CA THR A 1079 -0.63 51.57 83.84
C THR A 1079 0.84 51.99 83.98
N SER A 1080 1.77 51.18 83.45
CA SER A 1080 3.23 51.35 83.54
C SER A 1080 3.88 51.71 82.20
N ALA A 1081 3.15 51.55 81.09
CA ALA A 1081 3.67 51.71 79.74
C ALA A 1081 4.13 53.15 79.46
N THR A 1082 5.38 53.28 78.99
CA THR A 1082 6.03 54.54 78.60
C THR A 1082 6.87 54.38 77.34
N VAL A 1083 6.86 55.40 76.48
CA VAL A 1083 7.87 55.59 75.43
C VAL A 1083 8.52 56.96 75.59
N THR A 1084 9.84 56.97 75.66
CA THR A 1084 10.63 58.19 75.81
C THR A 1084 11.82 58.17 74.86
N GLY A 1085 12.11 59.30 74.21
CA GLY A 1085 13.28 59.46 73.36
C GLY A 1085 13.34 60.82 72.69
N SER A 1086 14.51 61.18 72.22
CA SER A 1086 14.73 62.40 71.43
C SER A 1086 15.94 62.22 70.53
N GLY A 1087 16.00 62.98 69.43
CA GLY A 1087 17.08 62.86 68.47
C GLY A 1087 16.69 63.27 67.07
N TRP A 1088 17.32 62.64 66.06
CA TRP A 1088 16.94 62.77 64.66
C TRP A 1088 16.93 61.43 63.94
N ALA A 1089 15.96 61.26 63.05
CA ALA A 1089 15.88 60.13 62.11
C ALA A 1089 16.29 60.60 60.71
N ARG A 1090 16.79 59.68 59.88
CA ARG A 1090 17.03 59.96 58.45
C ARG A 1090 15.71 60.27 57.76
N ASP A 1091 15.65 61.42 57.11
CA ASP A 1091 14.46 61.94 56.44
C ASP A 1091 14.86 62.52 55.08
N SER A 1092 14.62 61.75 54.01
CA SER A 1092 14.89 62.18 52.63
C SER A 1092 13.95 63.27 52.14
N GLY A 1093 12.82 63.50 52.83
CA GLY A 1093 11.92 64.62 52.59
C GLY A 1093 12.26 65.86 53.40
N SER A 1094 13.40 65.87 54.13
CA SER A 1094 13.98 67.06 54.74
C SER A 1094 15.18 67.56 53.93
N ALA A 1095 15.29 68.88 53.75
CA ALA A 1095 16.32 69.55 52.97
C ALA A 1095 17.76 69.32 53.50
N ASP A 1096 17.90 68.99 54.79
CA ASP A 1096 19.17 68.64 55.45
C ASP A 1096 19.36 67.12 55.63
N GLY A 1097 18.41 66.31 55.12
CA GLY A 1097 18.37 64.86 55.27
C GLY A 1097 17.94 64.35 56.65
N ARG A 1098 17.44 65.22 57.54
CA ARG A 1098 17.19 64.91 58.96
C ARG A 1098 15.85 65.43 59.44
N GLY A 1099 15.07 64.57 60.08
CA GLY A 1099 13.88 64.97 60.82
C GLY A 1099 14.10 64.82 62.31
N GLN A 1100 13.95 65.91 63.07
CA GLN A 1100 14.11 65.94 64.52
C GLN A 1100 12.85 65.43 65.21
N PHE A 1101 13.01 64.63 66.26
CA PHE A 1101 11.89 64.10 67.03
C PHE A 1101 12.11 64.27 68.55
N GLU A 1102 10.99 64.42 69.25
CA GLU A 1102 10.91 64.31 70.70
C GLU A 1102 9.63 63.53 71.04
N VAL A 1103 9.76 62.47 71.83
CA VAL A 1103 8.64 61.65 72.29
C VAL A 1103 8.79 61.41 73.79
N SER A 1104 7.74 61.72 74.55
CA SER A 1104 7.67 61.43 75.98
C SER A 1104 6.21 61.19 76.32
N VAL A 1105 5.80 59.93 76.26
CA VAL A 1105 4.41 59.49 76.40
C VAL A 1105 4.32 58.38 77.45
N ARG A 1106 3.31 58.46 78.31
CA ARG A 1106 3.00 57.45 79.31
C ARG A 1106 1.49 57.29 79.50
N TYR A 1107 1.08 56.17 80.05
CA TYR A 1107 -0.28 56.02 80.56
C TYR A 1107 -0.47 56.67 81.94
N THR A 1108 -1.66 57.23 82.18
CA THR A 1108 -2.15 57.57 83.52
C THR A 1108 -2.62 56.33 84.27
N LYS A 1109 -2.91 56.48 85.58
CA LYS A 1109 -3.56 55.42 86.39
C LYS A 1109 -4.89 54.97 85.79
N ASP A 1110 -5.61 55.91 85.16
CA ASP A 1110 -6.92 55.69 84.52
C ASP A 1110 -6.81 55.17 83.07
N ARG A 1111 -5.60 54.76 82.64
CA ARG A 1111 -5.31 54.22 81.29
C ARG A 1111 -5.61 55.18 80.14
N VAL A 1112 -5.53 56.48 80.40
CA VAL A 1112 -5.54 57.53 79.38
C VAL A 1112 -4.08 57.85 79.02
N PRO A 1113 -3.69 57.94 77.74
CA PRO A 1113 -2.33 58.35 77.39
C PRO A 1113 -2.14 59.85 77.67
N GLN A 1114 -0.94 60.22 78.10
CA GLN A 1114 -0.54 61.61 78.29
C GLN A 1114 0.95 61.81 77.96
N GLY A 1115 1.32 63.03 77.58
CA GLY A 1115 2.69 63.35 77.21
C GLY A 1115 2.77 64.26 75.98
N THR A 1116 3.97 64.36 75.41
CA THR A 1116 4.25 65.19 74.24
C THR A 1116 4.87 64.33 73.13
N VAL A 1117 4.46 64.58 71.89
CA VAL A 1117 5.10 64.06 70.68
C VAL A 1117 5.34 65.22 69.73
N THR A 1118 6.56 65.39 69.27
CA THR A 1118 6.96 66.42 68.31
C THR A 1118 7.77 65.78 67.20
N TYR A 1119 7.49 66.18 65.96
CA TYR A 1119 8.36 65.95 64.80
C TYR A 1119 8.59 67.25 64.04
N ALA A 1120 9.81 67.49 63.59
CA ALA A 1120 10.15 68.66 62.79
C ALA A 1120 11.11 68.32 61.65
N TRP A 1121 10.84 68.87 60.48
CA TRP A 1121 11.63 68.70 59.26
C TRP A 1121 11.76 70.05 58.53
N ARG A 1122 12.67 70.12 57.57
CA ARG A 1122 12.83 71.30 56.72
C ARG A 1122 12.36 70.97 55.31
N ASN A 1123 11.27 71.57 54.83
CA ASN A 1123 10.74 71.26 53.50
C ASN A 1123 11.77 71.66 52.41
N PRO A 1124 12.16 70.76 51.49
CA PRO A 1124 13.15 71.03 50.45
C PRO A 1124 12.66 71.96 49.33
N VAL A 1125 11.35 72.17 49.20
CA VAL A 1125 10.76 73.01 48.15
C VAL A 1125 10.73 74.49 48.54
N ASP A 1126 10.27 74.80 49.76
CA ASP A 1126 10.15 76.19 50.26
C ASP A 1126 11.27 76.60 51.24
N GLY A 1127 12.03 75.64 51.77
CA GLY A 1127 13.11 75.88 52.73
C GLY A 1127 12.67 76.20 54.17
N TYR A 1128 11.37 76.16 54.48
CA TYR A 1128 10.81 76.45 55.80
C TYR A 1128 10.92 75.26 56.75
N VAL A 1129 10.89 75.53 58.06
CA VAL A 1129 10.91 74.51 59.11
C VAL A 1129 9.49 74.23 59.57
N TYR A 1130 9.04 73.00 59.32
CA TYR A 1130 7.73 72.49 59.70
C TYR A 1130 7.87 71.75 61.03
N ARG A 1131 6.97 72.01 61.99
CA ARG A 1131 6.91 71.32 63.28
C ARG A 1131 5.49 70.85 63.58
N ALA A 1132 5.28 69.53 63.53
CA ALA A 1132 4.08 68.87 64.02
C ALA A 1132 4.24 68.57 65.51
N GLN A 1133 3.35 69.08 66.36
CA GLN A 1133 3.40 68.87 67.81
C GLN A 1133 2.03 68.48 68.36
N SER A 1134 1.98 67.44 69.20
CA SER A 1134 0.78 66.97 69.89
C SER A 1134 0.08 68.08 70.68
N THR A 1135 -1.24 68.22 70.54
CA THR A 1135 -2.05 69.25 71.21
C THR A 1135 -2.94 68.71 72.32
N SER A 1136 -3.53 67.53 72.12
CA SER A 1136 -4.37 66.84 73.09
C SER A 1136 -4.37 65.35 72.84
N TRP A 1137 -4.71 64.56 73.86
CA TRP A 1137 -4.84 63.11 73.75
C TRP A 1137 -6.29 62.64 73.51
N ALA A 1138 -7.25 63.57 73.41
CA ALA A 1138 -8.62 63.24 73.05
C ALA A 1138 -8.68 62.79 71.57
N GLY A 1139 -9.05 61.52 71.34
CA GLY A 1139 -8.97 60.92 69.99
C GLY A 1139 -7.56 60.49 69.57
N GLY A 1140 -6.58 60.54 70.48
CA GLY A 1140 -5.25 59.95 70.29
C GLY A 1140 -5.18 58.49 70.75
N THR A 1141 -4.31 57.71 70.12
CA THR A 1141 -3.97 56.33 70.47
C THR A 1141 -2.49 56.22 70.88
N PHE A 1142 -2.22 55.32 71.81
CA PHE A 1142 -0.89 54.85 72.17
C PHE A 1142 -1.01 53.34 72.37
N ALA A 1143 -0.05 52.56 71.87
CA ALA A 1143 -0.05 51.11 72.02
C ALA A 1143 1.39 50.59 71.96
N LEU A 1144 1.66 49.49 72.69
CA LEU A 1144 2.98 48.88 72.74
C LEU A 1144 2.95 47.42 72.28
N ASP A 1145 3.79 47.06 71.32
CA ASP A 1145 4.03 45.67 70.93
C ASP A 1145 5.51 45.28 71.10
N GLY A 1146 5.82 44.36 72.00
CA GLY A 1146 7.20 44.10 72.42
C GLY A 1146 7.91 45.37 72.91
N SER A 1147 8.96 45.76 72.19
CA SER A 1147 9.73 47.02 72.33
C SER A 1147 9.33 48.09 71.30
N ASP A 1148 8.26 47.87 70.53
CA ASP A 1148 7.69 48.83 69.59
C ASP A 1148 6.57 49.65 70.27
N ALA A 1149 6.44 50.92 69.87
CA ALA A 1149 5.41 51.85 70.31
C ALA A 1149 4.74 52.51 69.10
N GLY A 1150 3.44 52.26 68.93
CA GLY A 1150 2.58 52.97 68.00
C GLY A 1150 1.87 54.12 68.69
N ILE A 1151 1.93 55.32 68.11
CA ILE A 1151 1.28 56.53 68.60
C ILE A 1151 0.54 57.21 67.46
N THR A 1152 -0.71 57.62 67.68
CA THR A 1152 -1.38 58.62 66.84
C THR A 1152 -1.96 59.70 67.73
N VAL A 1153 -1.69 60.97 67.47
CA VAL A 1153 -2.15 62.06 68.34
C VAL A 1153 -2.57 63.29 67.52
N PRO A 1154 -3.70 63.94 67.86
CA PRO A 1154 -4.02 65.26 67.33
C PRO A 1154 -2.87 66.24 67.54
N ALA A 1155 -2.52 66.96 66.48
CA ALA A 1155 -1.37 67.82 66.41
C ALA A 1155 -1.72 69.22 65.88
N ARG A 1156 -0.85 70.17 66.19
CA ARG A 1156 -0.72 71.45 65.51
C ARG A 1156 0.48 71.36 64.58
N LEU A 1157 0.33 71.88 63.36
CA LEU A 1157 1.45 72.16 62.48
C LEU A 1157 1.83 73.63 62.65
N THR A 1158 3.09 73.91 62.95
CA THR A 1158 3.66 75.26 63.00
C THR A 1158 4.79 75.32 62.00
N VAL A 1159 4.69 76.22 61.02
CA VAL A 1159 5.69 76.43 59.97
C VAL A 1159 6.39 77.74 60.25
N THR A 1160 7.72 77.72 60.29
CA THR A 1160 8.55 78.88 60.61
C THR A 1160 9.58 79.10 59.51
N ASP A 1161 9.72 80.35 59.06
CA ASP A 1161 10.82 80.76 58.19
C ASP A 1161 12.13 80.81 58.99
N PRO A 1162 13.15 79.98 58.67
CA PRO A 1162 14.41 79.98 59.41
C PRO A 1162 15.28 81.22 59.17
N ALA A 1163 15.00 82.03 58.14
CA ALA A 1163 15.74 83.26 57.87
C ALA A 1163 15.27 84.45 58.73
N THR A 1164 13.96 84.53 59.03
CA THR A 1164 13.35 85.63 59.80
C THR A 1164 12.88 85.23 61.20
N GLY A 1165 12.70 83.93 61.46
CA GLY A 1165 12.08 83.41 62.69
C GLY A 1165 10.56 83.59 62.75
N ALA A 1166 9.92 84.12 61.70
CA ALA A 1166 8.49 84.36 61.67
C ALA A 1166 7.68 83.09 61.39
N VAL A 1167 6.49 82.97 62.00
CA VAL A 1167 5.55 81.87 61.74
C VAL A 1167 4.76 82.16 60.46
N VAL A 1168 4.78 81.22 59.52
CA VAL A 1168 4.03 81.28 58.26
C VAL A 1168 2.60 80.83 58.52
N THR A 1169 1.72 81.77 58.83
CA THR A 1169 0.34 81.50 59.29
C THR A 1169 -0.50 80.73 58.26
N ALA A 1170 -0.27 80.93 56.97
CA ALA A 1170 -1.01 80.27 55.89
C ALA A 1170 -0.72 78.75 55.78
N LEU A 1171 0.43 78.30 56.29
CA LEU A 1171 0.87 76.89 56.29
C LEU A 1171 0.78 76.26 57.69
N SER A 1172 0.39 77.05 58.70
CA SER A 1172 0.27 76.62 60.10
C SER A 1172 -1.20 76.39 60.47
N GLY A 1173 -1.49 75.37 61.27
CA GLY A 1173 -2.87 75.03 61.61
C GLY A 1173 -3.02 74.03 62.76
N THR A 1174 -4.25 73.87 63.22
CA THR A 1174 -4.66 72.82 64.17
C THR A 1174 -5.40 71.70 63.43
N GLY A 1175 -5.88 70.67 64.14
CA GLY A 1175 -6.66 69.57 63.55
C GLY A 1175 -5.85 68.55 62.73
N HIS A 1176 -4.53 68.70 62.63
CA HIS A 1176 -3.64 67.73 62.01
C HIS A 1176 -3.54 66.46 62.89
N ARG A 1177 -3.04 65.35 62.36
CA ARG A 1177 -2.68 64.15 63.16
C ARG A 1177 -1.21 63.81 62.97
N LEU A 1178 -0.51 63.55 64.06
CA LEU A 1178 0.85 63.03 64.06
C LEU A 1178 0.79 61.53 64.39
N ARG A 1179 1.10 60.69 63.42
CA ARG A 1179 1.36 59.25 63.60
C ARG A 1179 2.86 59.04 63.77
N MET A 1180 3.25 58.19 64.72
CA MET A 1180 4.63 57.82 65.00
C MET A 1180 4.68 56.33 65.36
N VAL A 1181 5.63 55.61 64.75
CA VAL A 1181 6.01 54.26 65.17
C VAL A 1181 7.46 54.31 65.61
N ALA A 1182 7.70 54.06 66.88
CA ALA A 1182 9.02 54.00 67.49
C ALA A 1182 9.38 52.54 67.80
N VAL A 1183 10.58 52.12 67.42
CA VAL A 1183 11.11 50.76 67.63
C VAL A 1183 12.36 50.90 68.50
N ASP A 1184 12.31 50.38 69.73
CA ASP A 1184 13.48 50.27 70.61
C ASP A 1184 14.23 48.97 70.28
N GLY A 1185 15.46 49.14 69.79
CA GLY A 1185 16.33 48.07 69.31
C GLY A 1185 17.30 47.54 70.38
N GLY A 1186 17.13 47.94 71.64
CA GLY A 1186 17.93 47.50 72.77
C GLY A 1186 19.01 48.49 73.22
N SER A 1187 19.76 48.09 74.26
CA SER A 1187 20.70 48.97 74.97
C SER A 1187 21.86 49.47 74.10
N GLY A 1188 21.73 50.71 73.60
CA GLY A 1188 22.78 51.41 72.85
C GLY A 1188 22.28 52.37 71.76
N GLY A 1189 20.99 52.37 71.44
CA GLY A 1189 20.36 53.33 70.50
C GLY A 1189 20.66 53.12 69.02
N GLY A 1190 21.76 52.44 68.67
CA GLY A 1190 22.17 52.22 67.27
C GLY A 1190 21.26 51.33 66.42
N ASN A 1191 20.33 50.59 67.05
CA ASN A 1191 19.33 49.76 66.37
C ASN A 1191 17.92 50.38 66.35
N ASP A 1192 17.74 51.53 67.01
CA ASP A 1192 16.44 52.18 67.14
C ASP A 1192 15.96 52.70 65.79
N ARG A 1193 14.65 52.58 65.55
CA ARG A 1193 14.03 53.07 64.30
C ARG A 1193 12.80 53.91 64.60
N LEU A 1194 12.57 54.87 63.72
CA LEU A 1194 11.42 55.76 63.78
C LEU A 1194 10.76 55.83 62.40
N ALA A 1195 9.43 55.66 62.37
CA ALA A 1195 8.59 56.06 61.25
C ALA A 1195 7.63 57.15 61.72
N VAL A 1196 7.36 58.14 60.86
CA VAL A 1196 6.46 59.26 61.18
C VAL A 1196 5.55 59.54 59.99
N THR A 1197 4.31 59.94 60.27
CA THR A 1197 3.40 60.45 59.25
C THR A 1197 2.60 61.62 59.84
N VAL A 1198 2.69 62.78 59.20
CA VAL A 1198 1.88 63.96 59.53
C VAL A 1198 0.73 64.02 58.53
N LEU A 1199 -0.49 64.03 59.05
CA LEU A 1199 -1.72 64.15 58.27
C LEU A 1199 -2.35 65.53 58.49
N ASP A 1200 -2.96 66.08 57.46
CA ASP A 1200 -3.81 67.27 57.54
C ASP A 1200 -5.19 66.94 58.17
N PRO A 1201 -6.07 67.94 58.37
CA PRO A 1201 -7.42 67.70 58.89
C PRO A 1201 -8.34 66.87 57.98
N ALA A 1202 -8.02 66.71 56.69
CA ALA A 1202 -8.76 65.88 55.74
C ALA A 1202 -8.21 64.43 55.67
N GLY A 1203 -7.08 64.13 56.32
CA GLY A 1203 -6.42 62.84 56.27
C GLY A 1203 -5.50 62.64 55.06
N ALA A 1204 -5.10 63.72 54.38
CA ALA A 1204 -4.02 63.67 53.39
C ALA A 1204 -2.65 63.72 54.08
N VAL A 1205 -1.64 63.07 53.49
CA VAL A 1205 -0.27 63.06 54.03
C VAL A 1205 0.41 64.39 53.70
N VAL A 1206 0.77 65.15 54.75
CA VAL A 1206 1.58 66.37 54.66
C VAL A 1206 3.06 66.03 54.60
N HIS A 1207 3.47 65.01 55.37
CA HIS A 1207 4.84 64.52 55.39
C HIS A 1207 4.90 63.09 55.90
N SER A 1208 5.82 62.28 55.39
CA SER A 1208 5.99 60.89 55.83
C SER A 1208 7.44 60.43 55.76
N VAL A 1209 7.87 59.72 56.79
CA VAL A 1209 9.19 59.11 56.91
C VAL A 1209 8.99 57.63 57.20
N ALA A 1210 9.48 56.79 56.28
CA ALA A 1210 9.49 55.33 56.43
C ALA A 1210 10.36 54.90 57.63
N PRO A 1211 10.26 53.66 58.14
CA PRO A 1211 11.02 53.19 59.30
C PRO A 1211 12.54 53.33 59.12
N SER A 1212 13.10 54.43 59.63
CA SER A 1212 14.48 54.85 59.44
C SER A 1212 15.30 54.66 60.71
N PRO A 1213 16.57 54.19 60.62
CA PRO A 1213 17.49 54.20 61.76
C PRO A 1213 17.68 55.63 62.31
N LEU A 1214 17.81 55.74 63.63
CA LEU A 1214 18.20 57.00 64.25
C LEU A 1214 19.63 57.38 63.87
N GLY A 1215 19.84 58.65 63.51
CA GLY A 1215 21.16 59.21 63.21
C GLY A 1215 21.85 59.84 64.42
N GLY A 1216 21.13 59.99 65.53
CA GLY A 1216 21.63 60.44 66.83
C GLY A 1216 20.48 60.62 67.82
N GLY A 1217 20.73 60.31 69.09
CA GLY A 1217 19.70 60.18 70.12
C GLY A 1217 19.40 58.71 70.44
N ASN A 1218 18.32 58.48 71.19
CA ASN A 1218 17.83 57.13 71.51
C ASN A 1218 16.31 57.12 71.73
N LEU A 1219 15.72 55.94 71.57
CA LEU A 1219 14.39 55.58 72.03
C LEU A 1219 14.51 54.66 73.25
N THR A 1220 13.43 54.58 74.02
CA THR A 1220 13.28 53.64 75.13
C THR A 1220 11.81 53.34 75.32
N VAL A 1221 11.44 52.08 75.12
CA VAL A 1221 10.06 51.58 75.28
C VAL A 1221 10.01 50.65 76.49
N ARG A 1222 9.13 50.95 77.43
CA ARG A 1222 8.90 50.15 78.66
C ARG A 1222 7.42 49.85 78.81
N ARG A 1223 7.10 48.64 79.24
CA ARG A 1223 5.73 48.13 79.43
C ARG A 1223 5.29 48.18 80.90
#